data_AF-A0A8J7IHH3-F1
#
_entry.id   AF-A0A8J7IHH3-F1
#
_cell.length_a   1.000
_cell.length_b   1.000
_cell.length_c   1.000
_cell.angle_alpha   90.00
_cell.angle_beta   90.00
_cell.angle_gamma   90.00
#
_symmetry.space_group_name_H-M   'P 1'
#
loop_
_entity.id
_entity.type
_entity.pdbx_description
1 polymer ?
#
loop_
_entity_poly.entity_id
_entity_poly.type
_entity_poly.pdbx_seq_one_letter_code
_entity_poly.pdbx_strand_id
1 'polypeptide(L)'
;MNQAFIKKLNDVLEENYQNENFGVSDLAEAMGISRSKLHRKLNSSKGISSSEFIRQFRLQKAYVLLKNDVSTVSEIAYTVGFSSPSYFTTCFQKHYNCPPSELKRKFDSEIKIEEASTEKNAYPKLKTFLTLGIFGYYLRFGQFKIRLITLGILVLIALVPFAIFYEAGNISNRQKAKSIAVLPLQAEAQSMDNTILSEGIHEGLSSSLGKINGLQVLSRSSTLGYKNSKKNKQEIIRELGVDFLVSGKIHYSDRDSIVLSLTIHKAGILEAGFQNFNYNTSIENIVTVQNEASKSIGVSAGVLSKLEYTAVNYNNRKVNKNAYKNYIRGMHYLHRSSQADFDKGIQYLYKAIDDDPAEPLAYAGLAYGYVILGHSAAENRDVFSKAKMAAKRAIQLDSMLLEAYASMASIAIYHDRNWKDAERLFEHLLFKNPSMANVHYDYAWYLLLIGNKEKAIKHHELAEKLDPFNVKYIAWTGWMYAYYGDYKKAMEKVETALRIAPNNAIAYLTMGFIYKSQNNTSKALEAYSKLYELNPSFAGSLGSLYAEMGQVQKANKILNTVINWPESPWKNWNLAVLHAGLNNAKEAVKILETEPKHAFVAWAAVIPAFDHIKQSDGFKAFVSGLNLPGKKFNSSLNTTNSQ
;
A
#
# COMPACT_ATOMS: atom_id res chain seq x y z
N MET A 1 -7.09 -7.06 49.16
CA MET A 1 -7.86 -5.90 48.64
C MET A 1 -7.10 -5.35 47.43
N ASN A 2 -7.61 -5.11 46.23
CA ASN A 2 -8.73 -5.61 45.46
C ASN A 2 -8.13 -5.67 44.03
N GLN A 3 -7.67 -6.84 43.55
CA GLN A 3 -7.00 -6.94 42.23
C GLN A 3 -7.88 -6.36 41.12
N ALA A 4 -9.20 -6.47 41.26
CA ALA A 4 -10.16 -5.83 40.35
C ALA A 4 -10.10 -4.29 40.39
N PHE A 5 -9.75 -3.67 41.53
CA PHE A 5 -9.59 -2.21 41.64
C PHE A 5 -8.34 -1.74 40.89
N ILE A 6 -7.20 -2.40 41.08
CA ILE A 6 -5.96 -2.06 40.35
C ILE A 6 -6.10 -2.38 38.86
N LYS A 7 -6.75 -3.49 38.50
CA LYS A 7 -7.06 -3.84 37.12
C LYS A 7 -7.89 -2.74 36.46
N LYS A 8 -9.01 -2.33 37.08
CA LYS A 8 -9.86 -1.26 36.56
C LYS A 8 -9.10 0.08 36.43
N LEU A 9 -8.22 0.41 37.39
CA LEU A 9 -7.36 1.60 37.28
C LEU A 9 -6.44 1.53 36.06
N ASN A 10 -5.81 0.36 35.84
CA ASN A 10 -4.95 0.16 34.68
C ASN A 10 -5.75 0.19 33.36
N ASP A 11 -6.96 -0.38 33.32
CA ASP A 11 -7.82 -0.36 32.13
C ASP A 11 -8.20 1.08 31.75
N VAL A 12 -8.61 1.89 32.74
CA VAL A 12 -8.89 3.33 32.53
C VAL A 12 -7.65 4.09 32.06
N LEU A 13 -6.48 3.80 32.65
CA LEU A 13 -5.23 4.44 32.22
C LEU A 13 -4.78 3.99 30.84
N GLU A 14 -5.02 2.74 30.45
CA GLU A 14 -4.67 2.22 29.11
C GLU A 14 -5.37 3.02 28.00
N GLU A 15 -6.61 3.42 28.23
CA GLU A 15 -7.40 4.21 27.27
C GLU A 15 -7.01 5.70 27.26
N ASN A 16 -6.38 6.21 28.33
CA ASN A 16 -6.24 7.65 28.55
C ASN A 16 -4.80 8.14 28.78
N TYR A 17 -3.81 7.27 28.91
CA TYR A 17 -2.46 7.66 29.34
C TYR A 17 -1.77 8.64 28.39
N GLN A 18 -2.12 8.62 27.10
CA GLN A 18 -1.56 9.50 26.07
C GLN A 18 -2.06 10.95 26.20
N ASN A 19 -3.21 11.18 26.83
CA ASN A 19 -3.76 12.51 27.02
C ASN A 19 -3.02 13.22 28.16
N GLU A 20 -2.23 14.23 27.84
CA GLU A 20 -1.47 15.05 28.81
C GLU A 20 -2.35 15.63 29.92
N ASN A 21 -3.56 16.06 29.59
CA ASN A 21 -4.50 16.69 30.51
C ASN A 21 -5.20 15.70 31.45
N PHE A 22 -5.07 14.39 31.22
CA PHE A 22 -5.67 13.37 32.06
C PHE A 22 -4.92 13.26 33.40
N GLY A 23 -5.57 13.69 34.49
CA GLY A 23 -5.00 13.79 35.82
C GLY A 23 -5.78 13.03 36.90
N VAL A 24 -5.52 13.36 38.16
CA VAL A 24 -6.11 12.66 39.33
C VAL A 24 -7.62 12.83 39.40
N SER A 25 -8.14 13.99 38.96
CA SER A 25 -9.58 14.26 38.94
C SER A 25 -10.29 13.34 37.95
N ASP A 26 -9.76 13.24 36.72
CA ASP A 26 -10.35 12.44 35.65
C ASP A 26 -10.30 10.94 35.99
N LEU A 27 -9.18 10.48 36.55
CA LEU A 27 -9.06 9.10 37.01
C LEU A 27 -10.04 8.78 38.14
N ALA A 28 -10.26 9.71 39.07
CA ALA A 28 -11.21 9.52 40.16
C ALA A 28 -12.66 9.44 39.64
N GLU A 29 -13.00 10.32 38.70
CA GLU A 29 -14.29 10.35 38.01
C GLU A 29 -14.56 9.06 37.23
N ALA A 30 -13.63 8.64 36.37
CA ALA A 30 -13.74 7.40 35.60
C ALA A 30 -13.85 6.15 36.50
N MET A 31 -13.28 6.21 37.71
CA MET A 31 -13.38 5.16 38.71
C MET A 31 -14.67 5.22 39.54
N GLY A 32 -15.47 6.27 39.42
CA GLY A 32 -16.70 6.50 40.17
C GLY A 32 -16.46 6.72 41.66
N ILE A 33 -15.33 7.31 42.05
CA ILE A 33 -14.97 7.57 43.45
C ILE A 33 -14.36 8.97 43.65
N SER A 34 -14.48 9.53 44.84
CA SER A 34 -13.81 10.81 45.16
C SER A 34 -12.28 10.71 45.10
N ARG A 35 -11.60 11.81 44.75
CA ARG A 35 -10.12 11.93 44.76
C ARG A 35 -9.49 11.46 46.08
N SER A 36 -10.04 11.86 47.23
CA SER A 36 -9.52 11.46 48.55
C SER A 36 -9.60 9.96 48.79
N LYS A 37 -10.68 9.31 48.30
CA LYS A 37 -10.87 7.85 48.38
C LYS A 37 -9.91 7.11 47.44
N LEU A 38 -9.67 7.63 46.23
CA LEU A 38 -8.66 7.09 45.30
C LEU A 38 -7.26 7.15 45.92
N HIS A 39 -6.88 8.30 46.46
CA HIS A 39 -5.57 8.49 47.11
C HIS A 39 -5.40 7.56 48.31
N ARG A 40 -6.39 7.49 49.21
CA ARG A 40 -6.33 6.60 50.38
C ARG A 40 -6.18 5.13 49.97
N LYS A 41 -6.91 4.69 48.94
CA LYS A 41 -6.81 3.31 48.43
C LYS A 41 -5.43 3.01 47.82
N LEU A 42 -4.91 3.90 46.97
CA LEU A 42 -3.56 3.74 46.39
C LEU A 42 -2.46 3.78 47.46
N ASN A 43 -2.55 4.69 48.43
CA ASN A 43 -1.58 4.75 49.52
C ASN A 43 -1.63 3.50 50.40
N SER A 44 -2.83 3.00 50.75
CA SER A 44 -2.97 1.77 51.55
C SER A 44 -2.50 0.50 50.83
N SER A 45 -2.51 0.49 49.49
CA SER A 45 -2.21 -0.72 48.70
C SER A 45 -0.80 -0.74 48.10
N LYS A 46 -0.26 0.42 47.74
CA LYS A 46 1.03 0.57 47.06
C LYS A 46 1.94 1.63 47.70
N GLY A 47 1.49 2.32 48.76
CA GLY A 47 2.29 3.37 49.42
C GLY A 47 2.54 4.61 48.56
N ILE A 48 1.73 4.84 47.52
CA ILE A 48 1.94 5.92 46.55
C ILE A 48 0.69 6.77 46.36
N SER A 49 0.89 8.02 45.95
CA SER A 49 -0.18 8.96 45.62
C SER A 49 -0.83 8.63 44.27
N SER A 50 -2.00 9.21 44.01
CA SER A 50 -2.71 9.04 42.75
C SER A 50 -1.96 9.63 41.55
N SER A 51 -1.29 10.77 41.72
CA SER A 51 -0.49 11.39 40.66
C SER A 51 0.78 10.58 40.38
N GLU A 52 1.39 10.01 41.42
CA GLU A 52 2.52 9.09 41.28
C GLU A 52 2.13 7.83 40.51
N PHE A 53 0.96 7.26 40.79
CA PHE A 53 0.47 6.08 40.09
C PHE A 53 0.28 6.31 38.59
N ILE A 54 -0.35 7.44 38.20
CA ILE A 54 -0.51 7.83 36.78
C ILE A 54 0.87 7.99 36.11
N ARG A 55 1.78 8.70 36.79
CA ARG A 55 3.14 8.92 36.29
C ARG A 55 3.89 7.61 36.08
N GLN A 56 3.85 6.68 37.04
CA GLN A 56 4.52 5.38 36.93
C GLN A 56 3.94 4.55 35.77
N PHE A 57 2.62 4.59 35.55
CA PHE A 57 2.01 3.92 34.41
C PHE A 57 2.52 4.47 33.06
N ARG A 58 2.57 5.80 32.91
CA ARG A 58 3.13 6.45 31.72
C ARG A 58 4.60 6.09 31.51
N LEU A 59 5.40 6.05 32.58
CA LEU A 59 6.81 5.63 32.53
C LEU A 59 6.97 4.16 32.11
N GLN A 60 6.08 3.26 32.55
CA GLN A 60 6.07 1.85 32.12
C GLN A 60 5.78 1.72 30.63
N LYS A 61 4.83 2.50 30.09
CA LYS A 61 4.60 2.56 28.64
C LYS A 61 5.80 3.08 27.89
N ALA A 62 6.45 4.13 28.43
CA ALA A 62 7.66 4.69 27.85
C ALA A 62 8.80 3.68 27.81
N TYR A 63 8.97 2.88 28.87
CA TYR A 63 9.97 1.80 28.92
C TYR A 63 9.77 0.79 27.78
N VAL A 64 8.53 0.36 27.54
CA VAL A 64 8.20 -0.57 26.44
C VAL A 64 8.49 0.06 25.07
N LEU A 65 8.18 1.34 24.88
CA LEU A 65 8.46 2.05 23.64
C LEU A 65 9.96 2.28 23.41
N LEU A 66 10.73 2.55 24.47
CA LEU A 66 12.19 2.68 24.43
C LEU A 66 12.86 1.34 24.12
N LYS A 67 12.33 0.23 24.65
CA LYS A 67 12.84 -1.13 24.37
C LYS A 67 12.65 -1.55 22.90
N ASN A 68 11.58 -1.10 22.26
CA ASN A 68 11.22 -1.51 20.89
C ASN A 68 11.68 -0.53 19.79
N ASP A 69 12.53 0.44 20.14
CA ASP A 69 13.04 1.52 19.26
C ASP A 69 11.98 2.20 18.37
N VAL A 70 10.81 2.50 18.96
CA VAL A 70 9.65 2.96 18.18
C VAL A 70 9.81 4.43 17.72
N SER A 71 10.54 5.27 18.47
CA SER A 71 10.67 6.73 18.29
C SER A 71 11.82 7.34 19.11
N THR A 72 12.08 8.65 18.98
CA THR A 72 13.06 9.39 19.82
C THR A 72 12.57 9.54 21.27
N VAL A 73 13.50 9.78 22.22
CA VAL A 73 13.18 9.97 23.65
C VAL A 73 12.15 11.10 23.86
N SER A 74 12.27 12.18 23.10
CA SER A 74 11.35 13.33 23.16
C SER A 74 9.96 12.99 22.63
N GLU A 75 9.87 12.25 21.52
CA GLU A 75 8.58 11.79 20.99
C GLU A 75 7.90 10.79 21.93
N ILE A 76 8.66 9.90 22.56
CA ILE A 76 8.13 8.95 23.55
C ILE A 76 7.56 9.71 24.76
N ALA A 77 8.22 10.77 25.21
CA ALA A 77 7.72 11.61 26.30
C ALA A 77 6.31 12.15 26.00
N TYR A 78 6.11 12.74 24.83
CA TYR A 78 4.79 13.25 24.42
C TYR A 78 3.79 12.12 24.18
N THR A 79 4.22 11.04 23.53
CA THR A 79 3.36 9.86 23.24
C THR A 79 2.76 9.26 24.50
N VAL A 80 3.51 9.22 25.60
CA VAL A 80 3.01 8.69 26.87
C VAL A 80 2.36 9.74 27.76
N GLY A 81 2.08 10.95 27.24
CA GLY A 81 1.33 12.00 27.94
C GLY A 81 2.14 12.83 28.93
N PHE A 82 3.45 13.01 28.73
CA PHE A 82 4.22 14.05 29.44
C PHE A 82 4.23 15.36 28.63
N SER A 83 4.08 16.48 29.33
CA SER A 83 4.08 17.83 28.76
C SER A 83 5.47 18.36 28.37
N SER A 84 6.52 17.74 28.89
CA SER A 84 7.90 18.18 28.68
C SER A 84 8.87 16.99 28.66
N PRO A 85 9.70 16.84 27.62
CA PRO A 85 10.76 15.82 27.55
C PRO A 85 11.79 15.93 28.69
N SER A 86 12.08 17.14 29.17
CA SER A 86 13.01 17.37 30.29
C SER A 86 12.42 16.87 31.60
N TYR A 87 11.14 17.13 31.85
CA TYR A 87 10.44 16.61 33.03
C TYR A 87 10.27 15.08 32.96
N PHE A 88 9.94 14.56 31.78
CA PHE A 88 9.91 13.11 31.51
C PHE A 88 11.26 12.45 31.83
N THR A 89 12.36 12.99 31.32
CA THR A 89 13.71 12.46 31.54
C THR A 89 14.05 12.40 33.03
N THR A 90 13.74 13.46 33.77
CA THR A 90 13.93 13.52 35.23
C THR A 90 13.11 12.46 35.96
N CYS A 91 11.84 12.32 35.60
CA CYS A 91 10.94 11.32 36.19
C CYS A 91 11.36 9.88 35.86
N PHE A 92 11.79 9.64 34.62
CA PHE A 92 12.24 8.34 34.14
C PHE A 92 13.54 7.93 34.84
N GLN A 93 14.52 8.84 34.92
CA GLN A 93 15.77 8.60 35.63
C GLN A 93 15.55 8.32 37.12
N LYS A 94 14.64 9.06 37.77
CA LYS A 94 14.27 8.79 39.17
C LYS A 94 13.59 7.44 39.36
N HIS A 95 12.82 6.96 38.38
CA HIS A 95 12.07 5.70 38.50
C HIS A 95 12.91 4.47 38.13
N TYR A 96 13.74 4.56 37.08
CA TYR A 96 14.52 3.44 36.54
C TYR A 96 16.02 3.53 36.83
N ASN A 97 16.46 4.54 37.61
CA ASN A 97 17.86 4.80 37.93
C ASN A 97 18.80 4.94 36.72
N CYS A 98 18.25 5.27 35.54
CA CYS A 98 19.02 5.57 34.33
C CYS A 98 18.22 6.52 33.43
N PRO A 99 18.88 7.43 32.69
CA PRO A 99 18.19 8.29 31.74
C PRO A 99 17.64 7.46 30.55
N PRO A 100 16.50 7.86 29.95
CA PRO A 100 15.90 7.15 28.80
C PRO A 100 16.86 6.91 27.64
N SER A 101 17.78 7.85 27.37
CA SER A 101 18.77 7.76 26.30
C SER A 101 19.89 6.75 26.59
N GLU A 102 20.20 6.50 27.87
CA GLU A 102 21.12 5.44 28.26
C GLU A 102 20.43 4.08 28.18
N LEU A 103 19.18 3.96 28.64
CA LEU A 103 18.41 2.72 28.50
C LEU A 103 18.24 2.33 27.03
N LYS A 104 17.93 3.30 26.17
CA LYS A 104 17.83 3.09 24.73
C LYS A 104 19.15 2.56 24.13
N ARG A 105 20.28 3.18 24.48
CA ARG A 105 21.62 2.71 24.09
C ARG A 105 21.97 1.33 24.66
N LYS A 106 21.53 1.01 25.88
CA LYS A 106 21.73 -0.33 26.48
C LYS A 106 21.01 -1.40 25.66
N PHE A 107 19.77 -1.18 25.25
CA PHE A 107 19.08 -2.09 24.35
C PHE A 107 19.70 -2.15 22.96
N ASP A 108 20.19 -1.03 22.41
CA ASP A 108 20.95 -1.03 21.14
C ASP A 108 22.25 -1.87 21.24
N SER A 109 22.85 -1.97 22.44
CA SER A 109 24.04 -2.77 22.71
C SER A 109 23.76 -4.22 23.14
N GLU A 110 22.63 -4.49 23.81
CA GLU A 110 22.22 -5.83 24.26
C GLU A 110 21.60 -6.66 23.11
N ILE A 111 20.99 -6.01 22.11
CA ILE A 111 20.56 -6.67 20.85
C ILE A 111 21.76 -7.24 20.08
N LYS A 112 23.00 -6.77 20.33
CA LYS A 112 24.22 -7.36 19.76
C LYS A 112 24.74 -8.61 20.47
N ILE A 113 24.17 -9.03 21.62
CA ILE A 113 24.76 -10.11 22.45
C ILE A 113 23.75 -11.25 22.78
N GLU A 114 22.43 -11.05 22.67
CA GLU A 114 21.42 -12.07 23.04
C GLU A 114 20.63 -12.70 21.85
N GLU A 115 21.29 -12.97 20.71
CA GLU A 115 20.79 -13.97 19.73
C GLU A 115 21.47 -15.34 19.89
N ALA A 116 21.91 -15.66 21.11
CA ALA A 116 22.30 -17.00 21.50
C ALA A 116 21.56 -17.42 22.79
N SER A 117 20.65 -18.40 22.62
CA SER A 117 20.05 -19.29 23.62
C SER A 117 18.55 -19.13 23.99
N THR A 118 17.76 -20.03 23.37
CA THR A 118 16.67 -20.87 23.90
C THR A 118 15.33 -20.30 24.39
N GLU A 119 14.32 -20.56 23.55
CA GLU A 119 13.08 -21.34 23.74
C GLU A 119 12.10 -21.18 24.93
N LYS A 120 10.82 -21.13 24.50
CA LYS A 120 9.57 -21.68 25.07
C LYS A 120 8.89 -20.97 26.25
N ASN A 121 7.68 -20.46 25.99
CA ASN A 121 6.48 -20.95 26.67
C ASN A 121 5.20 -20.76 25.84
N ALA A 122 4.39 -21.81 25.86
CA ALA A 122 3.13 -21.97 25.15
C ALA A 122 1.95 -21.35 25.93
N TYR A 123 0.90 -20.92 25.20
CA TYR A 123 -0.45 -20.80 25.75
C TYR A 123 -1.47 -21.55 24.87
N PRO A 124 -2.52 -22.14 25.47
CA PRO A 124 -3.33 -23.17 24.84
C PRO A 124 -4.58 -22.63 24.13
N LYS A 125 -5.13 -23.55 23.32
CA LYS A 125 -6.34 -23.47 22.49
C LYS A 125 -7.56 -22.82 23.17
N LEU A 126 -8.27 -21.96 22.43
CA LEU A 126 -9.63 -21.53 22.73
C LEU A 126 -10.56 -22.76 22.82
N LYS A 127 -11.20 -22.95 23.99
CA LYS A 127 -12.44 -23.71 24.12
C LYS A 127 -13.58 -22.72 24.39
N THR A 128 -14.55 -22.75 23.48
CA THR A 128 -15.86 -22.12 23.58
C THR A 128 -16.64 -22.70 24.75
N PHE A 129 -17.17 -21.86 25.65
CA PHE A 129 -18.34 -22.17 26.46
C PHE A 129 -19.07 -20.88 26.85
N LEU A 130 -20.17 -20.58 26.14
CA LEU A 130 -21.23 -19.72 26.65
C LEU A 130 -22.07 -20.56 27.63
N THR A 131 -22.18 -20.12 28.88
CA THR A 131 -23.34 -20.46 29.72
C THR A 131 -23.86 -19.17 30.33
N LEU A 132 -24.87 -18.58 29.67
CA LEU A 132 -25.78 -17.65 30.31
C LEU A 132 -27.12 -18.39 30.44
N GLY A 133 -27.46 -18.68 31.69
CA GLY A 133 -28.76 -19.24 32.06
C GLY A 133 -29.87 -18.26 31.69
N ILE A 134 -30.81 -18.73 30.86
CA ILE A 134 -32.06 -18.04 30.60
C ILE A 134 -33.15 -18.81 31.33
N PHE A 135 -33.75 -18.12 32.31
CA PHE A 135 -34.91 -18.55 33.08
C PHE A 135 -36.07 -18.98 32.17
N GLY A 136 -36.74 -20.07 32.55
CA GLY A 136 -37.75 -20.73 31.75
C GLY A 136 -39.08 -19.99 31.68
N TYR A 137 -39.51 -19.70 30.45
CA TYR A 137 -40.92 -19.50 30.10
C TYR A 137 -41.27 -20.40 28.90
N TYR A 138 -42.40 -21.11 29.02
CA TYR A 138 -42.95 -22.00 27.98
C TYR A 138 -44.24 -21.38 27.43
N LEU A 139 -44.40 -21.36 26.10
CA LEU A 139 -45.70 -21.14 25.46
C LEU A 139 -46.30 -22.52 25.13
N ARG A 140 -47.57 -22.71 25.51
CA ARG A 140 -48.34 -23.96 25.28
C ARG A 140 -49.24 -23.77 24.07
N PHE A 141 -49.07 -24.62 23.06
CA PHE A 141 -50.05 -24.82 21.98
C PHE A 141 -50.50 -26.28 22.01
N GLY A 142 -51.68 -26.55 22.58
CA GLY A 142 -52.19 -27.90 22.73
C GLY A 142 -51.23 -28.82 23.52
N GLN A 143 -50.95 -30.01 22.98
CA GLN A 143 -50.09 -31.01 23.64
C GLN A 143 -48.58 -30.74 23.51
N PHE A 144 -48.15 -29.75 22.73
CA PHE A 144 -46.73 -29.48 22.49
C PHE A 144 -46.23 -28.28 23.32
N LYS A 145 -45.08 -28.46 23.99
CA LYS A 145 -44.35 -27.40 24.71
C LYS A 145 -43.11 -26.99 23.92
N ILE A 146 -43.07 -25.76 23.40
CA ILE A 146 -41.89 -25.23 22.70
C ILE A 146 -41.24 -24.15 23.58
N ARG A 147 -39.90 -24.20 23.71
CA ARG A 147 -39.13 -23.17 24.44
C ARG A 147 -38.97 -21.92 23.56
N LEU A 148 -39.20 -20.73 24.09
CA LEU A 148 -39.00 -19.47 23.35
C LEU A 148 -37.59 -19.33 22.76
N ILE A 149 -36.59 -19.87 23.45
CA ILE A 149 -35.19 -19.89 23.02
C ILE A 149 -35.01 -20.71 21.73
N THR A 150 -35.71 -21.84 21.58
CA THR A 150 -35.63 -22.65 20.35
C THR A 150 -36.26 -21.93 19.16
N LEU A 151 -37.32 -21.13 19.39
CA LEU A 151 -37.92 -20.31 18.34
C LEU A 151 -36.99 -19.14 17.95
N GLY A 152 -36.38 -18.46 18.93
CA GLY A 152 -35.42 -17.39 18.69
C GLY A 152 -34.15 -17.86 17.96
N ILE A 153 -33.64 -19.05 18.30
CA ILE A 153 -32.51 -19.66 17.60
C ILE A 153 -32.88 -20.05 16.16
N LEU A 154 -34.07 -20.63 15.93
CA LEU A 154 -34.53 -20.95 14.58
C LEU A 154 -34.74 -19.69 13.72
N VAL A 155 -35.25 -18.60 14.31
CA VAL A 155 -35.37 -17.30 13.64
C VAL A 155 -34.00 -16.71 13.34
N LEU A 156 -33.03 -16.78 14.25
CA LEU A 156 -31.65 -16.36 13.99
C LEU A 156 -30.95 -17.21 12.91
N ILE A 157 -31.16 -18.53 12.93
CA ILE A 157 -30.65 -19.47 11.92
C ILE A 157 -31.31 -19.25 10.56
N ALA A 158 -32.53 -18.71 10.50
CA ALA A 158 -33.18 -18.33 9.24
C ALA A 158 -32.76 -16.93 8.78
N LEU A 159 -32.62 -15.97 9.71
CA LEU A 159 -32.29 -14.58 9.41
C LEU A 159 -30.84 -14.38 9.03
N VAL A 160 -29.88 -15.15 9.56
CA VAL A 160 -28.46 -15.00 9.22
C VAL A 160 -28.18 -15.46 7.77
N PRO A 161 -28.64 -16.63 7.30
CA PRO A 161 -28.55 -17.01 5.89
C PRO A 161 -29.40 -16.12 5.01
N PHE A 162 -30.57 -15.65 5.46
CA PHE A 162 -31.38 -14.70 4.70
C PHE A 162 -30.68 -13.35 4.58
N ALA A 163 -30.02 -12.84 5.63
CA ALA A 163 -29.22 -11.63 5.59
C ALA A 163 -27.99 -11.82 4.69
N ILE A 164 -27.27 -12.95 4.82
CA ILE A 164 -26.14 -13.29 3.94
C ILE A 164 -26.61 -13.45 2.49
N PHE A 165 -27.77 -14.03 2.24
CA PHE A 165 -28.32 -14.25 0.89
C PHE A 165 -28.95 -12.96 0.31
N TYR A 166 -29.54 -12.11 1.14
CA TYR A 166 -30.03 -10.79 0.77
C TYR A 166 -28.87 -9.84 0.49
N GLU A 167 -27.80 -9.92 1.28
CA GLU A 167 -26.56 -9.16 1.08
C GLU A 167 -25.77 -9.72 -0.11
N ALA A 168 -25.68 -11.04 -0.29
CA ALA A 168 -25.11 -11.68 -1.49
C ALA A 168 -25.96 -11.42 -2.75
N GLY A 169 -27.27 -11.34 -2.61
CA GLY A 169 -28.24 -10.96 -3.64
C GLY A 169 -28.15 -9.48 -4.01
N ASN A 170 -27.87 -8.60 -3.04
CA ASN A 170 -27.56 -7.20 -3.29
C ASN A 170 -26.12 -6.99 -3.82
N ILE A 171 -25.18 -7.90 -3.52
CA ILE A 171 -23.83 -7.90 -4.10
C ILE A 171 -23.87 -8.31 -5.57
N SER A 172 -24.71 -9.29 -5.93
CA SER A 172 -24.90 -9.72 -7.33
C SER A 172 -25.79 -8.76 -8.13
N ASN A 173 -26.63 -7.96 -7.46
CA ASN A 173 -27.51 -6.97 -8.08
C ASN A 173 -27.05 -5.51 -7.92
N ARG A 174 -25.82 -5.26 -7.45
CA ARG A 174 -25.17 -3.96 -7.71
C ARG A 174 -25.08 -3.81 -9.22
N GLN A 175 -25.84 -2.87 -9.76
CA GLN A 175 -25.64 -2.32 -11.11
C GLN A 175 -24.13 -2.31 -11.39
N LYS A 176 -23.70 -3.02 -12.45
CA LYS A 176 -22.30 -3.10 -12.88
C LYS A 176 -21.65 -1.74 -12.67
N ALA A 177 -20.54 -1.71 -11.92
CA ALA A 177 -19.88 -0.46 -11.54
C ALA A 177 -19.69 0.42 -12.78
N LYS A 178 -20.10 1.69 -12.68
CA LYS A 178 -20.03 2.62 -13.80
C LYS A 178 -18.59 3.09 -13.93
N SER A 179 -18.16 3.32 -15.16
CA SER A 179 -16.79 3.68 -15.50
C SER A 179 -16.71 5.13 -15.97
N ILE A 180 -15.67 5.84 -15.54
CA ILE A 180 -15.47 7.25 -15.85
C ILE A 180 -13.99 7.54 -16.14
N ALA A 181 -13.75 8.44 -17.08
CA ALA A 181 -12.44 9.01 -17.31
C ALA A 181 -12.51 10.53 -17.23
N VAL A 182 -11.47 11.18 -16.70
CA VAL A 182 -11.34 12.63 -16.70
C VAL A 182 -10.29 12.99 -17.74
N LEU A 183 -10.60 13.86 -18.71
CA LEU A 183 -9.62 14.37 -19.66
C LEU A 183 -8.68 15.40 -19.00
N PRO A 184 -7.46 15.57 -19.52
CA PRO A 184 -6.61 16.70 -19.16
C PRO A 184 -7.38 18.02 -19.32
N LEU A 185 -7.38 18.85 -18.27
CA LEU A 185 -8.15 20.10 -18.27
C LEU A 185 -7.48 21.12 -19.20
N GLN A 186 -8.28 21.82 -20.01
CA GLN A 186 -7.76 22.81 -20.95
C GLN A 186 -7.51 24.15 -20.23
N ALA A 187 -6.27 24.62 -20.21
CA ALA A 187 -5.94 25.95 -19.72
C ALA A 187 -6.03 26.99 -20.86
N GLU A 188 -6.70 28.12 -20.63
CA GLU A 188 -6.88 29.16 -21.67
C GLU A 188 -5.58 29.89 -22.03
N ALA A 189 -4.70 30.14 -21.06
CA ALA A 189 -3.35 30.65 -21.31
C ALA A 189 -2.31 29.54 -21.14
N GLN A 190 -1.57 29.22 -22.21
CA GLN A 190 -0.57 28.15 -22.23
C GLN A 190 0.77 28.57 -21.62
N SER A 191 0.79 28.94 -20.33
CA SER A 191 2.04 28.98 -19.57
C SER A 191 2.37 27.58 -19.03
N MET A 192 3.65 27.32 -18.79
CA MET A 192 4.09 26.07 -18.15
C MET A 192 3.43 25.89 -16.78
N ASP A 193 3.32 26.97 -16.00
CA ASP A 193 2.69 26.94 -14.69
C ASP A 193 1.20 26.59 -14.75
N ASN A 194 0.45 27.15 -15.71
CA ASN A 194 -0.96 26.83 -15.90
C ASN A 194 -1.16 25.38 -16.36
N THR A 195 -0.22 24.87 -17.15
CA THR A 195 -0.22 23.46 -17.57
C THR A 195 -0.02 22.51 -16.40
N ILE A 196 0.98 22.77 -15.55
CA ILE A 196 1.25 21.97 -14.36
C ILE A 196 0.07 22.05 -13.36
N LEU A 197 -0.53 23.24 -13.21
CA LEU A 197 -1.72 23.43 -12.37
C LEU A 197 -2.92 22.62 -12.88
N SER A 198 -3.20 22.68 -14.17
CA SER A 198 -4.24 21.85 -14.80
C SER A 198 -4.02 20.36 -14.54
N GLU A 199 -2.77 19.88 -14.67
CA GLU A 199 -2.43 18.48 -14.44
C GLU A 199 -2.60 18.05 -12.98
N GLY A 200 -2.21 18.88 -12.02
CA GLY A 200 -2.45 18.61 -10.60
C GLY A 200 -3.94 18.61 -10.23
N ILE A 201 -4.73 19.50 -10.83
CA ILE A 201 -6.17 19.55 -10.59
C ILE A 201 -6.88 18.34 -11.19
N HIS A 202 -6.45 17.92 -12.38
CA HIS A 202 -6.90 16.70 -13.05
C HIS A 202 -6.63 15.45 -12.19
N GLU A 203 -5.45 15.36 -11.58
CA GLU A 203 -5.07 14.25 -10.70
C GLU A 203 -5.90 14.23 -9.41
N GLY A 204 -6.02 15.36 -8.71
CA GLY A 204 -6.82 15.43 -7.48
C GLY A 204 -8.32 15.17 -7.71
N LEU A 205 -8.88 15.59 -8.86
CA LEU A 205 -10.26 15.28 -9.22
C LEU A 205 -10.45 13.78 -9.48
N SER A 206 -9.52 13.15 -10.22
CA SER A 206 -9.54 11.71 -10.47
C SER A 206 -9.41 10.90 -9.18
N SER A 207 -8.51 11.29 -8.27
CA SER A 207 -8.36 10.63 -6.95
C SER A 207 -9.64 10.77 -6.11
N SER A 208 -10.25 11.96 -6.10
CA SER A 208 -11.50 12.21 -5.37
C SER A 208 -12.65 11.36 -5.92
N LEU A 209 -12.82 11.29 -7.23
CA LEU A 209 -13.81 10.43 -7.88
C LEU A 209 -13.59 8.94 -7.55
N GLY A 210 -12.33 8.51 -7.46
CA GLY A 210 -11.98 7.11 -7.15
C GLY A 210 -12.49 6.63 -5.79
N LYS A 211 -12.72 7.55 -4.84
CA LYS A 211 -13.29 7.24 -3.52
C LYS A 211 -14.81 6.99 -3.54
N ILE A 212 -15.48 7.18 -4.68
CA ILE A 212 -16.91 6.91 -4.83
C ILE A 212 -17.12 5.42 -5.12
N ASN A 213 -17.70 4.70 -4.17
CA ASN A 213 -18.05 3.30 -4.34
C ASN A 213 -19.02 3.10 -5.51
N GLY A 214 -18.72 2.13 -6.38
CA GLY A 214 -19.50 1.86 -7.59
C GLY A 214 -19.07 2.68 -8.81
N LEU A 215 -18.08 3.55 -8.68
CA LEU A 215 -17.45 4.29 -9.77
C LEU A 215 -16.02 3.79 -10.01
N GLN A 216 -15.73 3.33 -11.23
CA GLN A 216 -14.39 2.95 -11.68
C GLN A 216 -13.78 4.11 -12.46
N VAL A 217 -12.72 4.71 -11.91
CA VAL A 217 -12.06 5.88 -12.49
C VAL A 217 -10.79 5.43 -13.20
N LEU A 218 -10.68 5.73 -14.49
CA LEU A 218 -9.45 5.50 -15.23
C LEU A 218 -8.35 6.46 -14.76
N SER A 219 -7.12 5.97 -14.80
CA SER A 219 -5.93 6.70 -14.36
C SER A 219 -5.64 7.89 -15.26
N ARG A 220 -4.95 8.88 -14.71
CA ARG A 220 -4.52 10.08 -15.45
C ARG A 220 -3.78 9.72 -16.75
N SER A 221 -2.79 8.83 -16.66
CA SER A 221 -1.98 8.31 -17.76
C SER A 221 -2.81 7.85 -18.96
N SER A 222 -3.97 7.25 -18.72
CA SER A 222 -4.85 6.73 -19.77
C SER A 222 -5.49 7.83 -20.62
N THR A 223 -5.55 9.05 -20.10
CA THR A 223 -6.21 10.18 -20.76
C THR A 223 -5.23 11.23 -21.27
N LEU A 224 -3.94 11.16 -20.90
CA LEU A 224 -2.91 12.15 -21.28
C LEU A 224 -2.76 12.30 -22.79
N GLY A 225 -2.84 11.20 -23.54
CA GLY A 225 -2.77 11.21 -25.01
C GLY A 225 -3.88 12.03 -25.67
N TYR A 226 -4.96 12.34 -24.95
CA TYR A 226 -6.10 13.08 -25.48
C TYR A 226 -6.05 14.60 -25.23
N LYS A 227 -5.01 15.13 -24.57
CA LYS A 227 -4.89 16.56 -24.20
C LYS A 227 -5.18 17.53 -25.36
N ASN A 228 -4.64 17.21 -26.55
CA ASN A 228 -4.80 18.00 -27.78
C ASN A 228 -5.52 17.22 -28.89
N SER A 229 -6.28 16.20 -28.53
CA SER A 229 -6.95 15.35 -29.51
C SER A 229 -8.08 16.11 -30.20
N LYS A 230 -8.16 15.97 -31.53
CA LYS A 230 -9.27 16.46 -32.36
C LYS A 230 -10.46 15.49 -32.40
N LYS A 231 -10.33 14.32 -31.77
CA LYS A 231 -11.40 13.32 -31.70
C LYS A 231 -12.60 13.87 -30.96
N ASN A 232 -13.79 13.49 -31.41
CA ASN A 232 -15.02 13.84 -30.70
C ASN A 232 -15.11 13.04 -29.39
N LYS A 233 -15.93 13.52 -28.44
CA LYS A 233 -16.01 12.93 -27.10
C LYS A 233 -16.54 11.49 -27.10
N GLN A 234 -17.46 11.15 -28.02
CA GLN A 234 -17.99 9.79 -28.14
C GLN A 234 -16.97 8.79 -28.66
N GLU A 235 -16.09 9.22 -29.57
CA GLU A 235 -14.96 8.41 -30.03
C GLU A 235 -14.00 8.11 -28.89
N ILE A 236 -13.65 9.13 -28.09
CA ILE A 236 -12.78 8.95 -26.91
C ILE A 236 -13.44 8.00 -25.88
N ILE A 237 -14.74 8.15 -25.63
CA ILE A 237 -15.51 7.26 -24.75
C ILE A 237 -15.40 5.80 -25.19
N ARG A 238 -15.56 5.54 -26.50
CA ARG A 238 -15.47 4.18 -27.06
C ARG A 238 -14.06 3.61 -26.96
N GLU A 239 -13.03 4.41 -27.24
CA GLU A 239 -11.63 3.98 -27.14
C GLU A 239 -11.21 3.67 -25.71
N LEU A 240 -11.65 4.47 -24.75
CA LEU A 240 -11.38 4.25 -23.32
C LEU A 240 -12.28 3.17 -22.72
N GLY A 241 -13.37 2.78 -23.40
CA GLY A 241 -14.34 1.80 -22.91
C GLY A 241 -15.05 2.23 -21.62
N VAL A 242 -15.36 3.52 -21.50
CA VAL A 242 -15.99 4.11 -20.29
C VAL A 242 -17.47 4.45 -20.49
N ASP A 243 -18.24 4.53 -19.40
CA ASP A 243 -19.65 4.97 -19.44
C ASP A 243 -19.75 6.50 -19.49
N PHE A 244 -18.80 7.19 -18.86
CA PHE A 244 -18.75 8.64 -18.75
C PHE A 244 -17.36 9.21 -19.05
N LEU A 245 -17.32 10.40 -19.63
CA LEU A 245 -16.11 11.18 -19.85
C LEU A 245 -16.30 12.57 -19.28
N VAL A 246 -15.40 13.03 -18.42
CA VAL A 246 -15.38 14.39 -17.91
C VAL A 246 -14.38 15.19 -18.72
N SER A 247 -14.82 16.27 -19.35
CA SER A 247 -13.93 17.28 -19.94
C SER A 247 -14.01 18.56 -19.12
N GLY A 248 -12.98 19.38 -19.14
CA GLY A 248 -13.07 20.66 -18.46
C GLY A 248 -12.08 21.70 -18.97
N LYS A 249 -12.36 22.94 -18.56
CA LYS A 249 -11.52 24.10 -18.78
C LYS A 249 -11.16 24.71 -17.44
N ILE A 250 -9.96 25.27 -17.38
CA ILE A 250 -9.49 26.03 -16.24
C ILE A 250 -9.02 27.41 -16.72
N HIS A 251 -9.56 28.45 -16.09
CA HIS A 251 -9.05 29.81 -16.21
C HIS A 251 -8.42 30.21 -14.87
N TYR A 252 -7.16 30.61 -14.91
CA TYR A 252 -6.44 31.14 -13.75
C TYR A 252 -6.23 32.63 -13.97
N SER A 253 -6.69 33.45 -13.03
CA SER A 253 -6.46 34.89 -13.06
C SER A 253 -5.25 35.29 -12.22
N ASP A 254 -4.70 36.47 -12.50
CA ASP A 254 -3.55 37.05 -11.77
C ASP A 254 -3.85 37.32 -10.28
N ARG A 255 -5.12 37.24 -9.85
CA ARG A 255 -5.55 37.40 -8.44
C ARG A 255 -5.76 36.07 -7.72
N ASP A 256 -5.15 35.00 -8.19
CA ASP A 256 -5.26 33.63 -7.62
C ASP A 256 -6.66 33.02 -7.65
N SER A 257 -7.57 33.60 -8.45
CA SER A 257 -8.87 32.99 -8.70
C SER A 257 -8.75 31.92 -9.79
N ILE A 258 -9.47 30.84 -9.58
CA ILE A 258 -9.61 29.72 -10.49
C ILE A 258 -11.09 29.64 -10.87
N VAL A 259 -11.36 29.65 -12.17
CA VAL A 259 -12.66 29.25 -12.72
C VAL A 259 -12.49 27.84 -13.30
N LEU A 260 -13.17 26.87 -12.69
CA LEU A 260 -13.18 25.49 -13.12
C LEU A 260 -14.53 25.16 -13.75
N SER A 261 -14.53 24.88 -15.04
CA SER A 261 -15.71 24.44 -15.79
C SER A 261 -15.57 22.98 -16.17
N LEU A 262 -16.51 22.14 -15.74
CA LEU A 262 -16.53 20.70 -16.01
C LEU A 262 -17.80 20.33 -16.78
N THR A 263 -17.65 19.44 -17.75
CA THR A 263 -18.75 18.87 -18.54
C THR A 263 -18.65 17.35 -18.50
N ILE A 264 -19.74 16.68 -18.13
CA ILE A 264 -19.86 15.22 -18.23
C ILE A 264 -20.44 14.89 -19.59
N HIS A 265 -19.87 13.88 -20.25
CA HIS A 265 -20.38 13.26 -21.47
C HIS A 265 -20.73 11.81 -21.16
N LYS A 266 -21.87 11.33 -21.65
CA LYS A 266 -22.32 9.95 -21.44
C LYS A 266 -22.25 9.17 -22.75
N ALA A 267 -21.84 7.91 -22.67
CA ALA A 267 -21.81 7.01 -23.82
C ALA A 267 -23.17 6.96 -24.53
N GLY A 268 -23.16 7.15 -25.85
CA GLY A 268 -24.36 7.06 -26.71
C GLY A 268 -25.25 8.31 -26.73
N ILE A 269 -24.92 9.36 -25.96
CA ILE A 269 -25.65 10.64 -25.99
C ILE A 269 -24.87 11.65 -26.86
N LEU A 270 -25.49 12.11 -27.96
CA LEU A 270 -24.87 13.00 -28.94
C LEU A 270 -24.94 14.49 -28.59
N GLU A 271 -25.69 14.87 -27.55
CA GLU A 271 -25.76 16.25 -27.07
C GLU A 271 -24.40 16.76 -26.58
N ALA A 272 -24.18 18.08 -26.68
CA ALA A 272 -22.97 18.76 -26.23
C ALA A 272 -22.91 18.82 -24.68
N GLY A 273 -22.66 17.66 -24.06
CA GLY A 273 -22.57 17.50 -22.61
C GLY A 273 -23.89 17.10 -21.95
N PHE A 274 -23.83 16.06 -21.13
CA PHE A 274 -24.91 15.56 -20.28
C PHE A 274 -25.19 16.50 -19.10
N GLN A 275 -24.15 17.11 -18.52
CA GLN A 275 -24.29 18.06 -17.42
C GLN A 275 -23.05 18.95 -17.29
N ASN A 276 -23.25 20.22 -16.92
CA ASN A 276 -22.19 21.21 -16.72
C ASN A 276 -22.09 21.68 -15.26
N PHE A 277 -20.87 21.92 -14.79
CA PHE A 277 -20.58 22.47 -13.46
C PHE A 277 -19.56 23.60 -13.59
N ASN A 278 -19.78 24.68 -12.86
CA ASN A 278 -18.87 25.81 -12.82
C ASN A 278 -18.56 26.17 -11.37
N TYR A 279 -17.28 26.29 -11.06
CA TYR A 279 -16.78 26.64 -9.73
C TYR A 279 -15.88 27.86 -9.84
N ASN A 280 -16.19 28.90 -9.08
CA ASN A 280 -15.32 30.05 -8.89
C ASN A 280 -14.64 29.89 -7.53
N THR A 281 -13.33 29.72 -7.53
CA THR A 281 -12.58 29.38 -6.33
C THR A 281 -11.21 30.03 -6.33
N SER A 282 -10.39 29.70 -5.33
CA SER A 282 -8.97 30.02 -5.29
C SER A 282 -8.16 28.74 -5.18
N ILE A 283 -6.85 28.83 -5.45
CA ILE A 283 -5.94 27.70 -5.27
C ILE A 283 -5.96 27.15 -3.84
N GLU A 284 -6.17 28.01 -2.83
CA GLU A 284 -6.27 27.60 -1.43
C GLU A 284 -7.44 26.66 -1.17
N ASN A 285 -8.54 26.80 -1.91
CA ASN A 285 -9.75 25.99 -1.74
C ASN A 285 -9.87 24.87 -2.78
N ILE A 286 -8.81 24.60 -3.56
CA ILE A 286 -8.88 23.71 -4.71
C ILE A 286 -9.25 22.27 -4.33
N VAL A 287 -8.71 21.75 -3.22
CA VAL A 287 -9.01 20.40 -2.73
C VAL A 287 -10.49 20.26 -2.37
N THR A 288 -11.05 21.28 -1.70
CA THR A 288 -12.48 21.31 -1.35
C THR A 288 -13.35 21.32 -2.61
N VAL A 289 -13.00 22.13 -3.62
CA VAL A 289 -13.75 22.16 -4.89
C VAL A 289 -13.63 20.86 -5.67
N GLN A 290 -12.48 20.19 -5.66
CA GLN A 290 -12.34 18.86 -6.28
C GLN A 290 -13.26 17.83 -5.63
N ASN A 291 -13.37 17.85 -4.30
CA ASN A 291 -14.27 16.98 -3.53
C ASN A 291 -15.75 17.29 -3.81
N GLU A 292 -16.13 18.56 -3.91
CA GLU A 292 -17.51 18.95 -4.26
C GLU A 292 -17.86 18.58 -5.70
N ALA A 293 -16.92 18.80 -6.61
CA ALA A 293 -17.04 18.42 -8.01
C ALA A 293 -17.18 16.90 -8.16
N SER A 294 -16.39 16.10 -7.45
CA SER A 294 -16.48 14.64 -7.52
C SER A 294 -17.84 14.13 -7.05
N LYS A 295 -18.39 14.67 -5.95
CA LYS A 295 -19.74 14.31 -5.48
C LYS A 295 -20.81 14.68 -6.51
N SER A 296 -20.72 15.89 -7.04
CA SER A 296 -21.68 16.37 -8.04
C SER A 296 -21.65 15.51 -9.30
N ILE A 297 -20.46 15.13 -9.76
CA ILE A 297 -20.27 14.19 -10.86
C ILE A 297 -20.83 12.80 -10.51
N GLY A 298 -20.58 12.28 -9.31
CA GLY A 298 -21.10 10.99 -8.86
C GLY A 298 -22.62 10.92 -8.82
N VAL A 299 -23.28 12.01 -8.43
CA VAL A 299 -24.75 12.15 -8.47
C VAL A 299 -25.24 12.14 -9.92
N SER A 300 -24.61 12.91 -10.80
CA SER A 300 -24.96 12.97 -12.23
C SER A 300 -24.74 11.67 -12.97
N ALA A 301 -23.67 10.95 -12.63
CA ALA A 301 -23.43 9.60 -13.13
C ALA A 301 -24.49 8.59 -12.61
N GLY A 302 -25.30 8.98 -11.63
CA GLY A 302 -26.30 8.12 -10.98
C GLY A 302 -25.64 6.99 -10.19
N VAL A 303 -24.46 7.24 -9.62
CA VAL A 303 -23.75 6.32 -8.72
C VAL A 303 -23.94 6.72 -7.27
N LEU A 304 -24.11 8.02 -7.00
CA LEU A 304 -24.47 8.55 -5.69
C LEU A 304 -25.91 9.03 -5.71
N SER A 305 -26.70 8.66 -4.70
CA SER A 305 -27.93 9.39 -4.39
C SER A 305 -27.62 10.72 -3.68
N LYS A 306 -28.58 11.65 -3.68
CA LYS A 306 -28.45 12.89 -2.89
C LYS A 306 -28.34 12.63 -1.38
N LEU A 307 -28.87 11.49 -0.90
CA LEU A 307 -28.79 11.09 0.51
C LEU A 307 -27.40 10.53 0.87
N GLU A 308 -26.69 9.95 -0.09
CA GLU A 308 -25.32 9.43 0.08
C GLU A 308 -24.24 10.50 -0.13
N TYR A 309 -24.64 11.73 -0.45
CA TYR A 309 -23.73 12.86 -0.67
C TYR A 309 -22.81 13.12 0.54
N THR A 310 -23.32 12.94 1.75
CA THR A 310 -22.55 13.09 3.00
C THR A 310 -21.77 11.83 3.40
N ALA A 311 -22.12 10.66 2.85
CA ALA A 311 -21.47 9.38 3.16
C ALA A 311 -20.07 9.27 2.53
N VAL A 312 -19.80 9.99 1.44
CA VAL A 312 -18.45 10.10 0.89
C VAL A 312 -17.64 11.06 1.76
N ASN A 313 -16.85 10.46 2.64
CA ASN A 313 -16.00 11.18 3.57
C ASN A 313 -14.75 11.69 2.84
N TYR A 314 -14.64 13.01 2.70
CA TYR A 314 -13.45 13.69 2.21
C TYR A 314 -12.91 14.64 3.26
N ASN A 315 -11.59 14.82 3.27
CA ASN A 315 -10.97 15.88 4.03
C ASN A 315 -11.01 17.18 3.22
N ASN A 316 -11.90 18.09 3.59
CA ASN A 316 -11.93 19.44 3.02
C ASN A 316 -10.95 20.30 3.80
N ARG A 317 -9.95 20.84 3.11
CA ARG A 317 -8.93 21.70 3.71
C ARG A 317 -8.62 22.90 2.84
N LYS A 318 -8.13 23.95 3.48
CA LYS A 318 -7.41 25.02 2.81
C LYS A 318 -5.96 24.63 2.66
N VAL A 319 -5.39 24.87 1.48
CA VAL A 319 -3.98 24.58 1.18
C VAL A 319 -3.16 25.87 1.18
N ASN A 320 -1.91 25.81 1.62
CA ASN A 320 -0.96 26.88 1.34
C ASN A 320 -0.70 26.92 -0.17
N LYS A 321 -0.93 28.08 -0.79
CA LYS A 321 -0.80 28.27 -2.24
C LYS A 321 0.57 27.87 -2.78
N ASN A 322 1.65 28.31 -2.13
CA ASN A 322 3.01 28.09 -2.63
C ASN A 322 3.40 26.62 -2.44
N ALA A 323 3.08 26.05 -1.27
CA ALA A 323 3.29 24.63 -1.00
C ALA A 323 2.55 23.76 -2.02
N TYR A 324 1.27 24.05 -2.29
CA TYR A 324 0.50 23.32 -3.28
C TYR A 324 1.08 23.44 -4.70
N LYS A 325 1.51 24.64 -5.12
CA LYS A 325 2.20 24.86 -6.42
C LYS A 325 3.51 24.08 -6.52
N ASN A 326 4.29 24.02 -5.46
CA ASN A 326 5.53 23.25 -5.44
C ASN A 326 5.26 21.75 -5.39
N TYR A 327 4.23 21.30 -4.67
CA TYR A 327 3.78 19.91 -4.68
C TYR A 327 3.42 19.42 -6.09
N ILE A 328 2.57 20.16 -6.82
CA ILE A 328 2.17 19.76 -8.19
C ILE A 328 3.36 19.77 -9.16
N ARG A 329 4.34 20.69 -9.00
CA ARG A 329 5.59 20.67 -9.78
C ARG A 329 6.40 19.43 -9.44
N GLY A 330 6.49 19.09 -8.16
CA GLY A 330 7.12 17.86 -7.67
C GLY A 330 6.55 16.63 -8.36
N MET A 331 5.24 16.46 -8.29
CA MET A 331 4.54 15.33 -8.93
C MET A 331 4.67 15.34 -10.45
N HIS A 332 4.61 16.51 -11.10
CA HIS A 332 4.83 16.62 -12.54
C HIS A 332 6.19 16.03 -12.96
N TYR A 333 7.25 16.36 -12.23
CA TYR A 333 8.59 15.86 -12.50
C TYR A 333 8.77 14.38 -12.12
N LEU A 334 8.20 13.93 -10.99
CA LEU A 334 8.24 12.51 -10.58
C LEU A 334 7.58 11.56 -11.60
N HIS A 335 6.58 12.04 -12.34
CA HIS A 335 5.90 11.26 -13.37
C HIS A 335 6.68 11.15 -14.70
N ARG A 336 7.90 11.68 -14.77
CA ARG A 336 8.77 11.62 -15.95
C ARG A 336 9.89 10.60 -15.76
N SER A 337 10.31 9.98 -16.86
CA SER A 337 11.14 8.78 -16.83
C SER A 337 12.66 9.01 -16.69
N SER A 338 13.13 10.22 -16.44
CA SER A 338 14.57 10.50 -16.30
C SER A 338 14.99 10.68 -14.85
N GLN A 339 16.20 10.24 -14.48
CA GLN A 339 16.75 10.44 -13.13
C GLN A 339 16.82 11.94 -12.76
N ALA A 340 17.18 12.79 -13.73
CA ALA A 340 17.25 14.23 -13.53
C ALA A 340 15.87 14.86 -13.25
N ASP A 341 14.83 14.42 -13.96
CA ASP A 341 13.46 14.83 -13.65
C ASP A 341 13.06 14.34 -12.26
N PHE A 342 13.40 13.09 -11.92
CA PHE A 342 13.11 12.54 -10.61
C PHE A 342 13.73 13.38 -9.47
N ASP A 343 15.02 13.68 -9.55
CA ASP A 343 15.73 14.48 -8.55
C ASP A 343 15.12 15.88 -8.41
N LYS A 344 14.73 16.48 -9.54
CA LYS A 344 14.03 17.77 -9.58
C LYS A 344 12.65 17.68 -8.92
N GLY A 345 11.93 16.58 -9.10
CA GLY A 345 10.65 16.31 -8.43
C GLY A 345 10.79 16.29 -6.91
N ILE A 346 11.78 15.55 -6.40
CA ILE A 346 12.10 15.52 -4.95
C ILE A 346 12.45 16.92 -4.42
N GLN A 347 13.23 17.71 -5.14
CA GLN A 347 13.58 19.08 -4.73
C GLN A 347 12.33 19.97 -4.60
N TYR A 348 11.40 19.89 -5.54
CA TYR A 348 10.15 20.66 -5.44
C TYR A 348 9.26 20.21 -4.29
N LEU A 349 9.25 18.91 -3.96
CA LEU A 349 8.52 18.41 -2.80
C LEU A 349 9.13 18.90 -1.48
N TYR A 350 10.45 19.00 -1.37
CA TYR A 350 11.08 19.67 -0.24
C TYR A 350 10.75 21.16 -0.17
N LYS A 351 10.75 21.88 -1.30
CA LYS A 351 10.29 23.28 -1.34
C LYS A 351 8.84 23.43 -0.87
N ALA A 352 7.98 22.48 -1.20
CA ALA A 352 6.60 22.48 -0.71
C ALA A 352 6.53 22.34 0.81
N ILE A 353 7.41 21.52 1.40
CA ILE A 353 7.55 21.38 2.86
C ILE A 353 8.15 22.65 3.48
N ASP A 354 9.08 23.32 2.82
CA ASP A 354 9.64 24.59 3.29
C ASP A 354 8.58 25.70 3.31
N ASP A 355 7.69 25.74 2.31
CA ASP A 355 6.56 26.67 2.23
C ASP A 355 5.47 26.37 3.28
N ASP A 356 5.24 25.09 3.58
CA ASP A 356 4.29 24.62 4.60
C ASP A 356 4.73 23.26 5.19
N PRO A 357 5.36 23.24 6.37
CA PRO A 357 5.79 22.01 7.02
C PRO A 357 4.66 21.05 7.42
N ALA A 358 3.41 21.52 7.39
CA ALA A 358 2.21 20.75 7.65
C ALA A 358 1.49 20.30 6.36
N GLU A 359 2.06 20.48 5.17
CA GLU A 359 1.47 20.06 3.89
C GLU A 359 1.54 18.54 3.69
N PRO A 360 0.44 17.78 3.88
CA PRO A 360 0.48 16.31 3.82
C PRO A 360 0.79 15.75 2.42
N LEU A 361 0.39 16.45 1.35
CA LEU A 361 0.59 15.96 -0.02
C LEU A 361 2.07 15.93 -0.40
N ALA A 362 2.87 16.89 0.09
CA ALA A 362 4.30 16.92 -0.18
C ALA A 362 5.01 15.69 0.42
N TYR A 363 4.67 15.31 1.66
CA TYR A 363 5.20 14.10 2.28
C TYR A 363 4.71 12.83 1.58
N ALA A 364 3.45 12.75 1.15
CA ALA A 364 2.97 11.61 0.37
C ALA A 364 3.67 11.50 -0.99
N GLY A 365 3.92 12.63 -1.66
CA GLY A 365 4.71 12.69 -2.88
C GLY A 365 6.16 12.21 -2.68
N LEU A 366 6.80 12.61 -1.58
CA LEU A 366 8.14 12.12 -1.23
C LEU A 366 8.13 10.61 -0.98
N ALA A 367 7.13 10.12 -0.25
CA ALA A 367 6.98 8.68 0.01
C ALA A 367 6.86 7.89 -1.30
N TYR A 368 5.97 8.33 -2.19
CA TYR A 368 5.79 7.73 -3.50
C TYR A 368 7.07 7.76 -4.34
N GLY A 369 7.74 8.91 -4.41
CA GLY A 369 9.01 9.04 -5.12
C GLY A 369 10.06 8.06 -4.59
N TYR A 370 10.28 8.01 -3.29
CA TYR A 370 11.27 7.11 -2.70
C TYR A 370 10.93 5.62 -2.90
N VAL A 371 9.65 5.24 -2.92
CA VAL A 371 9.22 3.88 -3.31
C VAL A 371 9.62 3.57 -4.75
N ILE A 372 9.42 4.50 -5.70
CA ILE A 372 9.84 4.32 -7.10
C ILE A 372 11.35 4.11 -7.19
N LEU A 373 12.14 4.93 -6.49
CA LEU A 373 13.60 4.76 -6.46
C LEU A 373 14.02 3.40 -5.92
N GLY A 374 13.34 2.90 -4.89
CA GLY A 374 13.59 1.58 -4.33
C GLY A 374 13.31 0.41 -5.28
N HIS A 375 12.65 0.65 -6.42
CA HIS A 375 12.45 -0.34 -7.50
C HIS A 375 13.39 -0.14 -8.68
N SER A 376 14.16 0.95 -8.69
CA SER A 376 15.14 1.22 -9.73
C SER A 376 16.48 0.56 -9.41
N ALA A 377 17.38 0.51 -10.38
CA ALA A 377 18.76 0.08 -10.18
C ALA A 377 19.61 1.10 -9.39
N ALA A 378 19.00 2.16 -8.85
CA ALA A 378 19.72 3.23 -8.15
C ALA A 378 20.41 2.71 -6.88
N GLU A 379 21.61 3.24 -6.65
CA GLU A 379 22.59 2.77 -5.65
C GLU A 379 22.22 3.10 -4.18
N ASN A 380 21.07 3.75 -3.95
CA ASN A 380 20.80 4.40 -2.67
C ASN A 380 20.18 3.46 -1.64
N ARG A 381 20.98 3.06 -0.65
CA ARG A 381 20.68 2.02 0.35
C ARG A 381 19.56 2.38 1.35
N ASP A 382 19.12 3.64 1.43
CA ASP A 382 18.18 4.11 2.47
C ASP A 382 16.85 4.68 1.93
N VAL A 383 16.51 4.39 0.66
CA VAL A 383 15.32 4.97 0.03
C VAL A 383 14.01 4.52 0.69
N PHE A 384 13.87 3.25 1.06
CA PHE A 384 12.64 2.76 1.69
C PHE A 384 12.43 3.30 3.11
N SER A 385 13.49 3.54 3.88
CA SER A 385 13.37 4.20 5.20
C SER A 385 12.85 5.63 5.05
N LYS A 386 13.40 6.40 4.10
CA LYS A 386 12.92 7.75 3.78
C LYS A 386 11.48 7.73 3.31
N ALA A 387 11.12 6.77 2.46
CA ALA A 387 9.75 6.57 2.02
C ALA A 387 8.80 6.34 3.20
N LYS A 388 9.21 5.47 4.14
CA LYS A 388 8.43 5.12 5.33
C LYS A 388 8.25 6.31 6.27
N MET A 389 9.31 7.09 6.50
CA MET A 389 9.23 8.32 7.30
C MET A 389 8.26 9.33 6.68
N ALA A 390 8.40 9.60 5.38
CA ALA A 390 7.54 10.52 4.66
C ALA A 390 6.07 10.04 4.67
N ALA A 391 5.82 8.75 4.43
CA ALA A 391 4.47 8.19 4.46
C ALA A 391 3.83 8.31 5.86
N LYS A 392 4.58 7.98 6.92
CA LYS A 392 4.11 8.15 8.30
C LYS A 392 3.78 9.62 8.60
N ARG A 393 4.62 10.56 8.16
CA ARG A 393 4.38 11.99 8.37
C ARG A 393 3.14 12.47 7.63
N ALA A 394 2.94 12.02 6.38
CA ALA A 394 1.73 12.32 5.61
C ALA A 394 0.47 11.82 6.33
N ILE A 395 0.49 10.58 6.85
CA ILE A 395 -0.64 9.98 7.60
C ILE A 395 -0.92 10.73 8.91
N GLN A 396 0.13 11.20 9.61
CA GLN A 396 -0.03 12.01 10.83
C GLN A 396 -0.71 13.35 10.55
N LEU A 397 -0.41 13.97 9.41
CA LEU A 397 -0.96 15.25 9.00
C LEU A 397 -2.37 15.10 8.39
N ASP A 398 -2.60 14.03 7.63
CA ASP A 398 -3.89 13.68 7.05
C ASP A 398 -4.07 12.15 6.99
N SER A 399 -4.84 11.61 7.94
CA SER A 399 -5.12 10.17 8.02
C SER A 399 -6.09 9.67 6.93
N MET A 400 -6.61 10.54 6.07
CA MET A 400 -7.48 10.18 4.95
C MET A 400 -6.74 10.13 3.60
N LEU A 401 -5.43 10.38 3.60
CA LEU A 401 -4.59 10.43 2.40
C LEU A 401 -4.12 9.02 1.99
N LEU A 402 -4.89 8.38 1.11
CA LEU A 402 -4.68 7.00 0.69
C LEU A 402 -3.34 6.77 -0.02
N GLU A 403 -2.80 7.78 -0.68
CA GLU A 403 -1.51 7.75 -1.38
C GLU A 403 -0.33 7.44 -0.43
N ALA A 404 -0.41 7.92 0.82
CA ALA A 404 0.58 7.60 1.85
C ALA A 404 0.44 6.15 2.34
N TYR A 405 -0.79 5.65 2.52
CA TYR A 405 -1.05 4.25 2.84
C TYR A 405 -0.64 3.31 1.70
N ALA A 406 -0.79 3.72 0.44
CA ALA A 406 -0.31 2.96 -0.71
C ALA A 406 1.21 2.82 -0.68
N SER A 407 1.94 3.89 -0.37
CA SER A 407 3.39 3.84 -0.19
C SER A 407 3.77 2.90 0.97
N MET A 408 3.06 2.94 2.09
CA MET A 408 3.25 1.98 3.20
C MET A 408 3.00 0.52 2.79
N ALA A 409 2.00 0.27 1.93
CA ALA A 409 1.71 -1.08 1.42
C ALA A 409 2.86 -1.60 0.55
N SER A 410 3.38 -0.76 -0.37
CA SER A 410 4.56 -1.11 -1.18
C SER A 410 5.79 -1.36 -0.30
N ILE A 411 6.06 -0.52 0.70
CA ILE A 411 7.16 -0.73 1.66
C ILE A 411 7.00 -2.05 2.42
N ALA A 412 5.78 -2.37 2.84
CA ALA A 412 5.49 -3.60 3.59
C ALA A 412 5.85 -4.86 2.79
N ILE A 413 5.64 -4.86 1.47
CA ILE A 413 5.96 -6.01 0.62
C ILE A 413 7.41 -6.03 0.14
N TYR A 414 7.97 -4.88 -0.25
CA TYR A 414 9.25 -4.82 -0.95
C TYR A 414 10.45 -4.63 -0.02
N HIS A 415 10.23 -4.07 1.18
CA HIS A 415 11.30 -3.76 2.12
C HIS A 415 11.14 -4.47 3.46
N ASP A 416 10.03 -4.20 4.16
CA ASP A 416 9.84 -4.67 5.53
C ASP A 416 9.50 -6.17 5.59
N ARG A 417 8.99 -6.73 4.48
CA ARG A 417 8.49 -8.12 4.41
C ARG A 417 7.44 -8.40 5.49
N ASN A 418 6.64 -7.38 5.81
CA ASN A 418 5.55 -7.47 6.77
C ASN A 418 4.25 -7.82 6.04
N TRP A 419 4.12 -9.11 5.73
CA TRP A 419 3.07 -9.65 4.86
C TRP A 419 1.66 -9.41 5.39
N LYS A 420 1.47 -9.54 6.71
CA LYS A 420 0.16 -9.32 7.36
C LYS A 420 -0.28 -7.87 7.26
N ASP A 421 0.64 -6.94 7.48
CA ASP A 421 0.33 -5.51 7.35
C ASP A 421 0.10 -5.13 5.90
N ALA A 422 0.86 -5.69 4.95
CA ALA A 422 0.64 -5.49 3.52
C ALA A 422 -0.78 -5.88 3.08
N GLU A 423 -1.24 -7.08 3.42
CA GLU A 423 -2.59 -7.55 3.08
C GLU A 423 -3.67 -6.62 3.65
N ARG A 424 -3.57 -6.29 4.95
CA ARG A 424 -4.50 -5.35 5.60
C ARG A 424 -4.52 -3.99 4.90
N LEU A 425 -3.36 -3.47 4.52
CA LEU A 425 -3.26 -2.18 3.83
C LEU A 425 -3.88 -2.23 2.43
N PHE A 426 -3.61 -3.27 1.64
CA PHE A 426 -4.22 -3.43 0.31
C PHE A 426 -5.74 -3.53 0.38
N GLU A 427 -6.26 -4.35 1.30
CA GLU A 427 -7.71 -4.47 1.50
C GLU A 427 -8.35 -3.15 1.93
N HIS A 428 -7.70 -2.43 2.85
CA HIS A 428 -8.17 -1.11 3.28
C HIS A 428 -8.19 -0.10 2.13
N LEU A 429 -7.09 -0.02 1.37
CA LEU A 429 -6.94 0.91 0.24
C LEU A 429 -8.02 0.65 -0.82
N LEU A 430 -8.19 -0.61 -1.24
CA LEU A 430 -9.15 -0.96 -2.29
C LEU A 430 -10.61 -0.91 -1.82
N PHE A 431 -10.84 -1.02 -0.50
CA PHE A 431 -12.16 -0.72 0.08
C PHE A 431 -12.47 0.79 0.05
N LYS A 432 -11.46 1.66 0.27
CA LYS A 432 -11.62 3.12 0.29
C LYS A 432 -11.59 3.77 -1.10
N ASN A 433 -10.79 3.24 -2.01
CA ASN A 433 -10.68 3.67 -3.39
C ASN A 433 -10.37 2.46 -4.29
N PRO A 434 -11.41 1.85 -4.91
CA PRO A 434 -11.25 0.71 -5.80
C PRO A 434 -10.62 1.07 -7.17
N SER A 435 -10.29 2.33 -7.42
CA SER A 435 -9.74 2.81 -8.69
C SER A 435 -8.22 3.03 -8.66
N MET A 436 -7.53 2.63 -7.58
CA MET A 436 -6.07 2.77 -7.46
C MET A 436 -5.33 1.68 -8.26
N ALA A 437 -5.04 1.95 -9.53
CA ALA A 437 -4.40 1.00 -10.44
C ALA A 437 -3.05 0.46 -9.93
N ASN A 438 -2.22 1.33 -9.34
CA ASN A 438 -0.94 0.95 -8.73
C ASN A 438 -1.11 0.00 -7.53
N VAL A 439 -2.14 0.21 -6.71
CA VAL A 439 -2.45 -0.65 -5.55
C VAL A 439 -2.93 -2.03 -6.04
N HIS A 440 -3.75 -2.08 -7.08
CA HIS A 440 -4.11 -3.33 -7.74
C HIS A 440 -2.88 -4.07 -8.29
N TYR A 441 -1.95 -3.33 -8.90
CA TYR A 441 -0.70 -3.89 -9.43
C TYR A 441 0.19 -4.49 -8.32
N ASP A 442 0.46 -3.75 -7.24
CA ASP A 442 1.30 -4.21 -6.12
C ASP A 442 0.61 -5.37 -5.35
N TYR A 443 -0.70 -5.31 -5.19
CA TYR A 443 -1.44 -6.38 -4.52
C TYR A 443 -1.40 -7.69 -5.34
N ALA A 444 -1.44 -7.61 -6.67
CA ALA A 444 -1.26 -8.78 -7.52
C ALA A 444 0.10 -9.48 -7.29
N TRP A 445 1.17 -8.70 -7.10
CA TRP A 445 2.51 -9.23 -6.79
C TRP A 445 2.56 -9.91 -5.42
N TYR A 446 1.91 -9.33 -4.41
CA TYR A 446 1.74 -9.97 -3.10
C TYR A 446 0.96 -11.28 -3.21
N LEU A 447 -0.16 -11.27 -3.93
CA LEU A 447 -1.02 -12.44 -4.13
C LEU A 447 -0.28 -13.58 -4.85
N LEU A 448 0.57 -13.25 -5.82
CA LEU A 448 1.46 -14.24 -6.45
C LEU A 448 2.44 -14.84 -5.43
N LEU A 449 3.04 -14.02 -4.57
CA LEU A 449 4.03 -14.48 -3.58
C LEU A 449 3.43 -15.51 -2.62
N ILE A 450 2.19 -15.27 -2.16
CA ILE A 450 1.44 -16.17 -1.27
C ILE A 450 0.71 -17.31 -2.02
N GLY A 451 0.80 -17.37 -3.35
CA GLY A 451 0.26 -18.45 -4.18
C GLY A 451 -1.23 -18.35 -4.51
N ASN A 452 -1.84 -17.17 -4.41
CA ASN A 452 -3.24 -16.95 -4.77
C ASN A 452 -3.37 -16.55 -6.25
N LYS A 453 -3.31 -17.56 -7.14
CA LYS A 453 -3.34 -17.40 -8.61
C LYS A 453 -4.51 -16.56 -9.11
N GLU A 454 -5.73 -16.93 -8.73
CA GLU A 454 -6.95 -16.33 -9.27
C GLU A 454 -7.04 -14.85 -8.92
N LYS A 455 -6.77 -14.49 -7.66
CA LYS A 455 -6.75 -13.08 -7.25
C LYS A 455 -5.59 -12.34 -7.90
N ALA A 456 -4.39 -12.93 -7.98
CA ALA A 456 -3.23 -12.27 -8.58
C ALA A 456 -3.50 -11.83 -10.03
N ILE A 457 -4.01 -12.73 -10.88
CA ILE A 457 -4.38 -12.41 -12.26
C ILE A 457 -5.45 -11.33 -12.29
N LYS A 458 -6.54 -11.49 -11.52
CA LYS A 458 -7.65 -10.53 -11.48
C LYS A 458 -7.20 -9.13 -11.11
N HIS A 459 -6.31 -8.99 -10.12
CA HIS A 459 -5.83 -7.67 -9.69
C HIS A 459 -4.91 -7.03 -10.74
N HIS A 460 -4.09 -7.79 -11.47
CA HIS A 460 -3.35 -7.23 -12.61
C HIS A 460 -4.25 -6.81 -13.78
N GLU A 461 -5.27 -7.60 -14.11
CA GLU A 461 -6.26 -7.21 -15.13
C GLU A 461 -7.02 -5.94 -14.73
N LEU A 462 -7.33 -5.77 -13.44
CA LEU A 462 -7.93 -4.54 -12.93
C LEU A 462 -6.96 -3.35 -13.01
N ALA A 463 -5.68 -3.54 -12.70
CA ALA A 463 -4.67 -2.48 -12.89
C ALA A 463 -4.57 -2.04 -14.35
N GLU A 464 -4.56 -3.00 -15.29
CA GLU A 464 -4.59 -2.73 -16.72
C GLU A 464 -5.89 -2.04 -17.14
N LYS A 465 -7.06 -2.51 -16.68
CA LYS A 465 -8.34 -1.88 -17.00
C LYS A 465 -8.44 -0.44 -16.51
N LEU A 466 -7.89 -0.17 -15.33
CA LEU A 466 -7.84 1.17 -14.74
C LEU A 466 -6.76 2.04 -15.38
N ASP A 467 -5.79 1.47 -16.10
CA ASP A 467 -4.80 2.22 -16.85
C ASP A 467 -4.40 1.55 -18.19
N PRO A 468 -5.30 1.55 -19.19
CA PRO A 468 -5.20 0.70 -20.38
C PRO A 468 -4.04 1.03 -21.33
N PHE A 469 -3.37 2.17 -21.16
CA PHE A 469 -2.23 2.57 -21.98
C PHE A 469 -0.90 2.50 -21.21
N ASN A 470 -0.92 2.03 -19.97
CA ASN A 470 0.30 1.85 -19.19
C ASN A 470 0.99 0.54 -19.56
N VAL A 471 2.00 0.65 -20.41
CA VAL A 471 2.76 -0.50 -20.93
C VAL A 471 3.38 -1.34 -19.82
N LYS A 472 3.71 -0.73 -18.65
CA LYS A 472 4.18 -1.49 -17.49
C LYS A 472 3.13 -2.52 -17.06
N TYR A 473 1.87 -2.11 -16.91
CA TYR A 473 0.81 -3.03 -16.48
C TYR A 473 0.51 -4.08 -17.54
N ILE A 474 0.44 -3.70 -18.82
CA ILE A 474 0.20 -4.65 -19.92
C ILE A 474 1.30 -5.73 -19.96
N ALA A 475 2.58 -5.33 -19.93
CA ALA A 475 3.70 -6.25 -20.03
C ALA A 475 3.79 -7.19 -18.81
N TRP A 476 3.59 -6.67 -17.60
CA TRP A 476 3.61 -7.50 -16.38
C TRP A 476 2.36 -8.39 -16.23
N THR A 477 1.19 -7.98 -16.74
CA THR A 477 0.03 -8.88 -16.88
C THR A 477 0.37 -10.05 -17.82
N GLY A 478 1.08 -9.78 -18.93
CA GLY A 478 1.60 -10.82 -19.81
C GLY A 478 2.54 -11.79 -19.09
N TRP A 479 3.49 -11.26 -18.31
CA TRP A 479 4.38 -12.08 -17.49
C TRP A 479 3.62 -12.94 -16.47
N MET A 480 2.61 -12.38 -15.80
CA MET A 480 1.78 -13.08 -14.82
C MET A 480 1.00 -14.23 -15.47
N TYR A 481 0.45 -14.01 -16.67
CA TYR A 481 -0.19 -15.07 -17.45
C TYR A 481 0.79 -16.19 -17.81
N ALA A 482 1.99 -15.82 -18.28
CA ALA A 482 3.02 -16.80 -18.60
C ALA A 482 3.45 -17.61 -17.37
N TYR A 483 3.66 -16.94 -16.23
CA TYR A 483 4.03 -17.58 -14.96
C TYR A 483 3.03 -18.68 -14.56
N TYR A 484 1.74 -18.44 -14.80
CA TYR A 484 0.67 -19.39 -14.50
C TYR A 484 0.29 -20.32 -15.66
N GLY A 485 1.07 -20.33 -16.74
CA GLY A 485 0.97 -21.26 -17.87
C GLY A 485 0.01 -20.86 -18.99
N ASP A 486 -0.65 -19.70 -18.92
CA ASP A 486 -1.52 -19.21 -20.00
C ASP A 486 -0.69 -18.46 -21.06
N TYR A 487 0.14 -19.22 -21.78
CA TYR A 487 1.08 -18.67 -22.76
C TYR A 487 0.39 -17.96 -23.93
N LYS A 488 -0.85 -18.35 -24.26
CA LYS A 488 -1.63 -17.72 -25.33
C LYS A 488 -1.96 -16.27 -24.95
N LYS A 489 -2.63 -16.06 -23.81
CA LYS A 489 -2.93 -14.70 -23.34
C LYS A 489 -1.67 -13.91 -23.06
N ALA A 490 -0.63 -14.56 -22.53
CA ALA A 490 0.65 -13.90 -22.32
C ALA A 490 1.25 -13.33 -23.62
N MET A 491 1.20 -14.09 -24.73
CA MET A 491 1.69 -13.62 -26.01
C MET A 491 0.84 -12.48 -26.59
N GLU A 492 -0.49 -12.53 -26.44
CA GLU A 492 -1.38 -11.41 -26.83
C GLU A 492 -1.01 -10.11 -26.08
N LYS A 493 -0.65 -10.21 -24.80
CA LYS A 493 -0.18 -9.07 -24.00
C LYS A 493 1.21 -8.59 -24.43
N VAL A 494 2.13 -9.50 -24.72
CA VAL A 494 3.45 -9.17 -25.28
C VAL A 494 3.31 -8.38 -26.58
N GLU A 495 2.51 -8.88 -27.52
CA GLU A 495 2.28 -8.23 -28.81
C GLU A 495 1.67 -6.84 -28.64
N THR A 496 0.72 -6.71 -27.71
CA THR A 496 0.12 -5.40 -27.37
C THR A 496 1.16 -4.45 -26.78
N ALA A 497 2.00 -4.91 -25.85
CA ALA A 497 3.06 -4.11 -25.26
C ALA A 497 4.09 -3.66 -26.30
N LEU A 498 4.51 -4.54 -27.22
CA LEU A 498 5.46 -4.22 -28.29
C LEU A 498 4.87 -3.31 -29.36
N ARG A 499 3.56 -3.37 -29.60
CA ARG A 499 2.86 -2.43 -30.50
C ARG A 499 2.89 -1.00 -29.95
N ILE A 500 2.75 -0.84 -28.64
CA ILE A 500 2.77 0.48 -27.98
C ILE A 500 4.22 0.95 -27.76
N ALA A 501 5.11 0.05 -27.36
CA ALA A 501 6.52 0.33 -27.10
C ALA A 501 7.40 -0.80 -27.69
N PRO A 502 7.90 -0.67 -28.93
CA PRO A 502 8.66 -1.72 -29.62
C PRO A 502 9.93 -2.20 -28.88
N ASN A 503 10.50 -1.35 -28.03
CA ASN A 503 11.70 -1.66 -27.25
C ASN A 503 11.39 -2.00 -25.78
N ASN A 504 10.19 -2.51 -25.48
CA ASN A 504 9.81 -2.85 -24.11
C ASN A 504 10.57 -4.08 -23.59
N ALA A 505 11.47 -3.88 -22.64
CA ALA A 505 12.29 -4.94 -22.05
C ALA A 505 11.45 -6.07 -21.41
N ILE A 506 10.36 -5.73 -20.71
CA ILE A 506 9.53 -6.74 -20.00
C ILE A 506 8.77 -7.64 -20.98
N ALA A 507 8.38 -7.13 -22.15
CA ALA A 507 7.78 -7.94 -23.20
C ALA A 507 8.78 -8.98 -23.73
N TYR A 508 10.04 -8.60 -24.00
CA TYR A 508 11.09 -9.55 -24.41
C TYR A 508 11.48 -10.54 -23.30
N LEU A 509 11.50 -10.10 -22.04
CA LEU A 509 11.65 -11.00 -20.89
C LEU A 509 10.55 -12.06 -20.86
N THR A 510 9.30 -11.65 -21.07
CA THR A 510 8.14 -12.54 -21.09
C THR A 510 8.19 -13.49 -22.28
N MET A 511 8.54 -13.02 -23.48
CA MET A 511 8.76 -13.87 -24.66
C MET A 511 9.81 -14.95 -24.41
N GLY A 512 10.97 -14.55 -23.89
CA GLY A 512 12.05 -15.49 -23.59
C GLY A 512 11.62 -16.53 -22.56
N PHE A 513 10.86 -16.12 -21.54
CA PHE A 513 10.29 -17.03 -20.55
C PHE A 513 9.28 -18.02 -21.16
N ILE A 514 8.37 -17.55 -22.02
CA ILE A 514 7.39 -18.41 -22.72
C ILE A 514 8.12 -19.43 -23.59
N TYR A 515 9.04 -19.01 -24.45
CA TYR A 515 9.75 -19.92 -25.34
C TYR A 515 10.62 -20.92 -24.59
N LYS A 516 11.29 -20.49 -23.52
CA LYS A 516 12.03 -21.38 -22.63
C LYS A 516 11.11 -22.44 -22.03
N SER A 517 9.94 -22.04 -21.54
CA SER A 517 8.96 -22.96 -20.93
C SER A 517 8.33 -23.94 -21.93
N GLN A 518 8.38 -23.61 -23.22
CA GLN A 518 7.99 -24.49 -24.34
C GLN A 518 9.16 -25.34 -24.87
N ASN A 519 10.32 -25.35 -24.21
CA ASN A 519 11.55 -25.98 -24.66
C ASN A 519 12.06 -25.47 -26.03
N ASN A 520 11.62 -24.29 -26.47
CA ASN A 520 12.12 -23.64 -27.69
C ASN A 520 13.32 -22.74 -27.36
N THR A 521 14.44 -23.40 -27.04
CA THR A 521 15.66 -22.73 -26.56
C THR A 521 16.24 -21.72 -27.56
N SER A 522 16.11 -21.97 -28.86
CA SER A 522 16.59 -21.05 -29.90
C SER A 522 15.86 -19.70 -29.85
N LYS A 523 14.52 -19.72 -29.84
CA LYS A 523 13.72 -18.49 -29.73
C LYS A 523 13.86 -17.82 -28.36
N ALA A 524 14.02 -18.61 -27.29
CA ALA A 524 14.30 -18.07 -25.97
C ALA A 524 15.63 -17.29 -25.94
N LEU A 525 16.66 -17.82 -26.58
CA LEU A 525 17.96 -17.17 -26.71
C LEU A 525 17.87 -15.86 -27.50
N GLU A 526 17.13 -15.84 -28.61
CA GLU A 526 16.88 -14.62 -29.38
C GLU A 526 16.21 -13.54 -28.53
N ALA A 527 15.12 -13.90 -27.84
CA ALA A 527 14.38 -12.96 -27.00
C ALA A 527 15.21 -12.43 -25.82
N TYR A 528 15.95 -13.28 -25.11
CA TYR A 528 16.82 -12.85 -24.02
C TYR A 528 18.07 -12.10 -24.50
N SER A 529 18.56 -12.38 -25.70
CA SER A 529 19.63 -11.58 -26.31
C SER A 529 19.13 -10.18 -26.65
N LYS A 530 17.92 -10.07 -27.21
CA LYS A 530 17.30 -8.76 -27.47
C LYS A 530 17.00 -7.99 -26.19
N LEU A 531 16.52 -8.66 -25.15
CA LEU A 531 16.38 -8.08 -23.81
C LEU A 531 17.70 -7.50 -23.30
N TYR A 532 18.79 -8.27 -23.38
CA TYR A 532 20.10 -7.85 -22.91
C TYR A 532 20.68 -6.68 -23.73
N GLU A 533 20.45 -6.65 -25.05
CA GLU A 533 20.80 -5.54 -25.93
C GLU A 533 20.06 -4.25 -25.55
N LEU A 534 18.75 -4.34 -25.32
CA LEU A 534 17.91 -3.20 -24.95
C LEU A 534 18.17 -2.71 -23.54
N ASN A 535 18.42 -3.63 -22.61
CA ASN A 535 18.66 -3.32 -21.21
C ASN A 535 19.63 -4.34 -20.57
N PRO A 536 20.94 -4.04 -20.58
CA PRO A 536 21.97 -4.91 -20.00
C PRO A 536 21.77 -5.24 -18.53
N SER A 537 20.99 -4.44 -17.81
CA SER A 537 20.70 -4.66 -16.38
C SER A 537 19.91 -5.96 -16.11
N PHE A 538 19.33 -6.60 -17.14
CA PHE A 538 18.68 -7.91 -17.06
C PHE A 538 19.61 -9.09 -17.45
N ALA A 539 20.92 -8.92 -17.29
CA ALA A 539 21.96 -9.91 -17.61
C ALA A 539 21.69 -11.33 -17.06
N GLY A 540 21.06 -11.42 -15.88
CA GLY A 540 20.75 -12.69 -15.22
C GLY A 540 19.93 -13.65 -16.08
N SER A 541 18.95 -13.15 -16.84
CA SER A 541 18.08 -14.00 -17.67
C SER A 541 18.86 -14.70 -18.79
N LEU A 542 19.72 -13.96 -19.49
CA LEU A 542 20.53 -14.51 -20.58
C LEU A 542 21.63 -15.44 -20.07
N GLY A 543 22.34 -15.04 -19.01
CA GLY A 543 23.41 -15.88 -18.45
C GLY A 543 22.88 -17.15 -17.79
N SER A 544 21.73 -17.11 -17.13
CA SER A 544 21.06 -18.32 -16.61
C SER A 544 20.66 -19.26 -17.75
N LEU A 545 20.15 -18.74 -18.87
CA LEU A 545 19.85 -19.57 -20.04
C LEU A 545 21.12 -20.22 -20.62
N TYR A 546 22.23 -19.47 -20.73
CA TYR A 546 23.50 -20.07 -21.17
C TYR A 546 23.98 -21.19 -20.25
N ALA A 547 23.83 -21.02 -18.93
CA ALA A 547 24.20 -22.05 -17.97
C ALA A 547 23.36 -23.32 -18.15
N GLU A 548 22.04 -23.18 -18.29
CA GLU A 548 21.11 -24.28 -18.55
C GLU A 548 21.37 -25.00 -19.88
N MET A 549 21.84 -24.28 -20.90
CA MET A 549 22.25 -24.83 -22.19
C MET A 549 23.62 -25.55 -22.13
N GLY A 550 24.29 -25.60 -20.97
CA GLY A 550 25.65 -26.12 -20.83
C GLY A 550 26.73 -25.21 -21.41
N GLN A 551 26.39 -23.99 -21.83
CA GLN A 551 27.33 -22.99 -22.37
C GLN A 551 28.01 -22.21 -21.24
N VAL A 552 28.66 -22.95 -20.32
CA VAL A 552 29.23 -22.43 -19.07
C VAL A 552 30.22 -21.29 -19.31
N GLN A 553 31.02 -21.33 -20.38
CA GLN A 553 31.95 -20.26 -20.74
C GLN A 553 31.23 -18.92 -21.03
N LYS A 554 30.10 -18.97 -21.73
CA LYS A 554 29.30 -17.76 -22.02
C LYS A 554 28.57 -17.27 -20.78
N ALA A 555 28.05 -18.18 -19.95
CA ALA A 555 27.45 -17.83 -18.66
C ALA A 555 28.47 -17.13 -17.74
N ASN A 556 29.69 -17.67 -17.62
CA ASN A 556 30.78 -17.07 -16.84
C ASN A 556 31.22 -15.72 -17.39
N LYS A 557 31.19 -15.51 -18.72
CA LYS A 557 31.45 -14.20 -19.31
C LYS A 557 30.44 -13.16 -18.83
N ILE A 558 29.15 -13.50 -18.81
CA ILE A 558 28.11 -12.62 -18.28
C ILE A 558 28.29 -12.40 -16.77
N LEU A 559 28.58 -13.47 -16.01
CA LEU A 559 28.85 -13.38 -14.58
C LEU A 559 29.99 -12.40 -14.28
N ASN A 560 31.10 -12.47 -15.01
CA ASN A 560 32.24 -11.56 -14.86
C ASN A 560 31.85 -10.11 -15.20
N THR A 561 30.98 -9.89 -16.19
CA THR A 561 30.44 -8.54 -16.46
C THR A 561 29.65 -8.01 -15.26
N VAL A 562 28.74 -8.81 -14.70
CA VAL A 562 27.88 -8.41 -13.58
C VAL A 562 28.68 -8.20 -12.29
N ILE A 563 29.71 -9.01 -12.02
CA ILE A 563 30.60 -8.85 -10.86
C ILE A 563 31.28 -7.47 -10.86
N ASN A 564 31.52 -6.89 -12.03
CA ASN A 564 32.15 -5.57 -12.18
C ASN A 564 31.16 -4.39 -12.18
N TRP A 565 29.85 -4.64 -12.04
CA TRP A 565 28.87 -3.54 -11.87
C TRP A 565 29.06 -2.84 -10.51
N PRO A 566 28.63 -1.57 -10.38
CA PRO A 566 28.55 -0.90 -9.09
C PRO A 566 27.74 -1.71 -8.08
N GLU A 567 28.19 -1.70 -6.82
CA GLU A 567 27.53 -2.41 -5.72
C GLU A 567 26.10 -1.91 -5.55
N SER A 568 25.14 -2.79 -5.78
CA SER A 568 23.72 -2.48 -5.69
C SER A 568 22.90 -3.72 -5.39
N PRO A 569 21.71 -3.58 -4.77
CA PRO A 569 20.79 -4.71 -4.62
C PRO A 569 20.42 -5.35 -5.97
N TRP A 570 20.37 -4.56 -7.05
CA TRP A 570 20.08 -5.08 -8.39
C TRP A 570 21.22 -5.91 -8.99
N LYS A 571 22.48 -5.54 -8.73
CA LYS A 571 23.66 -6.38 -9.02
C LYS A 571 23.53 -7.72 -8.28
N ASN A 572 23.26 -7.69 -6.98
CA ASN A 572 23.12 -8.92 -6.16
C ASN A 572 22.00 -9.82 -6.69
N TRP A 573 20.87 -9.24 -7.09
CA TRP A 573 19.79 -10.00 -7.73
C TRP A 573 20.25 -10.73 -9.00
N ASN A 574 20.96 -10.04 -9.90
CA ASN A 574 21.48 -10.66 -11.13
C ASN A 574 22.53 -11.75 -10.84
N LEU A 575 23.44 -11.51 -9.88
CA LEU A 575 24.42 -12.51 -9.48
C LEU A 575 23.76 -13.76 -8.89
N ALA A 576 22.76 -13.59 -8.02
CA ALA A 576 22.02 -14.70 -7.45
C ALA A 576 21.32 -15.55 -8.52
N VAL A 577 20.68 -14.92 -9.51
CA VAL A 577 20.06 -15.61 -10.66
C VAL A 577 21.10 -16.38 -11.47
N LEU A 578 22.27 -15.79 -11.75
CA LEU A 578 23.34 -16.46 -12.50
C LEU A 578 23.92 -17.66 -11.75
N HIS A 579 24.20 -17.51 -10.45
CA HIS A 579 24.68 -18.60 -9.61
C HIS A 579 23.63 -19.72 -9.49
N ALA A 580 22.34 -19.38 -9.44
CA ALA A 580 21.27 -20.37 -9.46
C ALA A 580 21.23 -21.15 -10.79
N GLY A 581 21.34 -20.47 -11.93
CA GLY A 581 21.44 -21.10 -13.24
C GLY A 581 22.68 -21.98 -13.42
N LEU A 582 23.80 -21.61 -12.79
CA LEU A 582 25.03 -22.42 -12.71
C LEU A 582 24.97 -23.54 -11.66
N ASN A 583 23.81 -23.78 -11.05
CA ASN A 583 23.58 -24.76 -9.99
C ASN A 583 24.48 -24.58 -8.74
N ASN A 584 24.95 -23.35 -8.49
CA ASN A 584 25.71 -22.98 -7.30
C ASN A 584 24.77 -22.41 -6.22
N ALA A 585 24.02 -23.30 -5.59
CA ALA A 585 23.01 -22.94 -4.57
C ALA A 585 23.61 -22.16 -3.38
N LYS A 586 24.82 -22.56 -2.93
CA LYS A 586 25.48 -21.94 -1.77
C LYS A 586 25.76 -20.46 -2.02
N GLU A 587 26.36 -20.13 -3.16
CA GLU A 587 26.69 -18.73 -3.46
C GLU A 587 25.44 -17.93 -3.80
N ALA A 588 24.48 -18.52 -4.52
CA ALA A 588 23.21 -17.87 -4.82
C ALA A 588 22.46 -17.43 -3.54
N VAL A 589 22.35 -18.31 -2.54
CA VAL A 589 21.70 -18.00 -1.25
C VAL A 589 22.47 -16.94 -0.47
N LYS A 590 23.79 -17.08 -0.37
CA LYS A 590 24.65 -16.09 0.30
C LYS A 590 24.46 -14.67 -0.27
N ILE A 591 24.33 -14.57 -1.60
CA ILE A 591 24.08 -13.29 -2.27
C ILE A 591 22.66 -12.78 -2.00
N LEU A 592 21.64 -13.65 -2.02
CA LEU A 592 20.26 -13.28 -1.67
C LEU A 592 20.12 -12.76 -0.23
N GLU A 593 20.97 -13.24 0.68
CA GLU A 593 21.01 -12.81 2.08
C GLU A 593 21.82 -11.54 2.33
N THR A 594 22.55 -11.04 1.33
CA THR A 594 23.39 -9.85 1.47
C THR A 594 22.56 -8.57 1.59
N GLU A 595 22.82 -7.76 2.62
CA GLU A 595 22.14 -6.48 2.84
C GLU A 595 22.82 -5.29 2.11
N PRO A 596 22.05 -4.32 1.57
CA PRO A 596 20.59 -4.31 1.53
C PRO A 596 20.04 -5.30 0.49
N LYS A 597 19.02 -6.06 0.87
CA LYS A 597 18.33 -6.98 -0.05
C LYS A 597 17.60 -6.22 -1.16
N HIS A 598 17.55 -6.82 -2.35
CA HIS A 598 16.75 -6.28 -3.45
C HIS A 598 15.24 -6.32 -3.12
N ALA A 599 14.47 -5.36 -3.65
CA ALA A 599 13.01 -5.31 -3.46
C ALA A 599 12.31 -6.64 -3.86
N PHE A 600 12.85 -7.34 -4.86
CA PHE A 600 12.32 -8.62 -5.33
C PHE A 600 12.88 -9.86 -4.63
N VAL A 601 13.69 -9.72 -3.58
CA VAL A 601 14.36 -10.86 -2.90
C VAL A 601 13.40 -11.97 -2.50
N ALA A 602 12.20 -11.61 -2.03
CA ALA A 602 11.20 -12.58 -1.59
C ALA A 602 10.63 -13.41 -2.76
N TRP A 603 10.62 -12.85 -3.97
CA TRP A 603 10.13 -13.53 -5.16
C TRP A 603 11.06 -14.65 -5.63
N ALA A 604 12.31 -14.71 -5.15
CA ALA A 604 13.16 -15.88 -5.35
C ALA A 604 12.45 -17.19 -4.95
N ALA A 605 11.59 -17.15 -3.92
CA ALA A 605 10.80 -18.28 -3.47
C ALA A 605 9.83 -18.85 -4.52
N VAL A 606 9.42 -18.04 -5.50
CA VAL A 606 8.34 -18.37 -6.43
C VAL A 606 8.73 -18.31 -7.89
N ILE A 607 9.72 -17.49 -8.28
CA ILE A 607 10.08 -17.34 -9.69
C ILE A 607 10.90 -18.54 -10.19
N PRO A 608 10.77 -18.92 -11.47
CA PRO A 608 11.43 -20.11 -12.01
C PRO A 608 12.95 -20.04 -12.11
N ALA A 609 13.53 -18.83 -12.04
CA ALA A 609 14.97 -18.64 -12.13
C ALA A 609 15.78 -19.37 -11.03
N PHE A 610 15.13 -19.74 -9.92
CA PHE A 610 15.75 -20.45 -8.81
C PHE A 610 15.37 -21.94 -8.75
N ASP A 611 14.62 -22.47 -9.74
CA ASP A 611 14.09 -23.84 -9.71
C ASP A 611 15.16 -24.91 -9.51
N HIS A 612 16.32 -24.76 -10.15
CA HIS A 612 17.45 -25.69 -10.05
C HIS A 612 18.00 -25.83 -8.62
N ILE A 613 17.90 -24.77 -7.82
CA ILE A 613 18.42 -24.75 -6.45
C ILE A 613 17.34 -24.91 -5.38
N LYS A 614 16.05 -24.98 -5.76
CA LYS A 614 14.90 -25.07 -4.82
C LYS A 614 14.97 -26.25 -3.86
N GLN A 615 15.65 -27.33 -4.25
CA GLN A 615 15.78 -28.52 -3.42
C GLN A 615 16.93 -28.47 -2.41
N SER A 616 17.86 -27.52 -2.56
CA SER A 616 18.98 -27.36 -1.63
C SER A 616 18.51 -26.91 -0.24
N ASP A 617 19.15 -27.43 0.81
CA ASP A 617 18.79 -27.11 2.19
C ASP A 617 18.96 -25.63 2.50
N GLY A 618 20.03 -25.01 2.00
CA GLY A 618 20.28 -23.57 2.15
C GLY A 618 19.17 -22.71 1.54
N PHE A 619 18.68 -23.07 0.34
CA PHE A 619 17.60 -22.32 -0.29
C PHE A 619 16.26 -22.53 0.43
N LYS A 620 15.96 -23.75 0.89
CA LYS A 620 14.78 -24.04 1.71
C LYS A 620 14.80 -23.24 3.02
N ALA A 621 15.96 -23.14 3.67
CA ALA A 621 16.15 -22.34 4.88
C ALA A 621 15.94 -20.85 4.60
N PHE A 622 16.57 -20.31 3.54
CA PHE A 622 16.37 -18.93 3.10
C PHE A 622 14.88 -18.61 2.88
N VAL A 623 14.16 -19.45 2.12
CA VAL A 623 12.73 -19.20 1.88
C VAL A 623 11.91 -19.33 3.16
N SER A 624 12.22 -20.29 4.03
CA SER A 624 11.55 -20.41 5.33
C SER A 624 11.73 -19.15 6.18
N GLY A 625 12.93 -18.54 6.15
CA GLY A 625 13.24 -17.28 6.80
C GLY A 625 12.48 -16.06 6.27
N LEU A 626 11.89 -16.14 5.07
CA LEU A 626 11.02 -15.08 4.54
C LEU A 626 9.65 -15.04 5.26
N ASN A 627 9.27 -16.07 6.01
CA ASN A 627 8.02 -16.12 6.78
C ASN A 627 6.75 -15.83 5.95
N LEU A 628 6.68 -16.33 4.72
CA LEU A 628 5.56 -16.10 3.81
C LEU A 628 4.23 -16.67 4.37
N PRO A 629 3.10 -15.95 4.28
CA PRO A 629 1.79 -16.46 4.67
C PRO A 629 1.36 -17.68 3.85
N GLY A 630 0.68 -18.63 4.49
CA GLY A 630 -0.07 -19.68 3.79
C GLY A 630 0.73 -20.82 3.16
N LYS A 631 2.07 -20.75 3.11
CA LYS A 631 2.89 -21.87 2.61
C LYS A 631 3.46 -22.70 3.75
N LYS A 632 2.79 -23.82 4.07
CA LYS A 632 3.56 -25.03 4.38
C LYS A 632 4.24 -25.42 3.06
N PHE A 633 5.57 -25.44 3.02
CA PHE A 633 6.32 -25.93 1.86
C PHE A 633 5.95 -27.40 1.63
N ASN A 634 4.91 -27.66 0.84
CA ASN A 634 4.63 -29.00 0.35
C ASN A 634 5.65 -29.29 -0.75
N SER A 635 6.57 -30.19 -0.44
CA SER A 635 7.61 -30.75 -1.29
C SER A 635 7.05 -31.64 -2.43
N SER A 636 5.91 -31.30 -3.00
CA SER A 636 5.23 -32.14 -4.01
C SER A 636 4.49 -31.28 -5.03
N LEU A 637 5.25 -30.66 -5.94
CA LEU A 637 4.81 -30.58 -7.33
C LEU A 637 5.56 -31.71 -8.05
N ASN A 638 4.90 -32.89 -8.04
CA ASN A 638 5.24 -34.07 -8.82
C ASN A 638 5.48 -33.64 -10.28
N THR A 639 6.63 -33.94 -10.89
CA THR A 639 6.89 -35.17 -11.68
C THR A 639 5.64 -35.80 -12.32
N THR A 640 5.80 -36.15 -13.61
CA THR A 640 4.89 -36.91 -14.49
C THR A 640 3.62 -36.23 -14.99
N ASN A 641 3.64 -35.86 -16.28
CA ASN A 641 2.90 -36.62 -17.28
C ASN A 641 3.70 -36.67 -18.59
N SER A 642 4.52 -37.73 -18.69
CA SER A 642 4.87 -38.36 -19.96
C SER A 642 3.78 -39.37 -20.29
N GLN A 643 2.97 -39.09 -21.32
CA GLN A 643 2.46 -40.04 -22.30
C GLN A 643 2.28 -39.28 -23.61
#